data_AF-A0A351K9C6-F1
#
_entry.id   AF-A0A351K9C6-F1
#
_cell.length_a   1.000
_cell.length_b   1.000
_cell.length_c   1.000
_cell.angle_alpha   90.00
_cell.angle_beta   90.00
_cell.angle_gamma   90.00
#
_symmetry.space_group_name_H-M   'P 1'
#
loop_
_entity.id
_entity.type
_entity.pdbx_description
1 polymer ?
#
loop_
_entity_poly.entity_id
_entity_poly.type
_entity_poly.pdbx_seq_one_letter_code
_entity_poly.pdbx_strand_id
1 'polypeptide(L)'
;MVGPSVASTSAAACRRGTTRTWPILSRFGSLIPLARMNWSTVRSKRFAIFPRESPDSTMTVRGPSVGSGSAPTSVSSTHASTSSHRSGSSVEVHPGTARRPMVVVVDVSPNRSTMVVVVGSATSSEPPQAVDARASASAGTSTLTGAGSTGRRIGRRWYVRMHPALPRRVRVAGGMQRMDTEFVAPGPGHWQLDRSHFTGGTTPIMRWLLPAAVGSAYRKQWPLLGIPAETLSVAFVEGFMYTRLRPLIRADRPSAKAPPTVLLKVASRLHPEFRRRTRAARRTLEQSPAPGVIAEWHSTIRPDLIARNLAFQDVDVGTLEDQGLADHVSGILAHVRSTFEEHFRLHGYDLGPIGLLLLAGADWGLASTELLTALAGASPSTVEPREALARIRAALAETGVAPTSLEDVTAASPRAAEELHAYLRHRSSVLYAGYDLDSPTLGEAPDVILASILNARPTGPDPGAADRAATELRSRVPDVDRSRFDDLLSDARGAMDLRDDNGPITAEWPCGLLRLAMLEAGRRLAASGRLGDPSHVFELDRHELPAVISGAPDPGAGDLAARAGERAHQKTLDPPASLGRPEAQPPLDALPAPLATTVSLVLTVIAELGMGDVDGPSTDRPSLTGTGIGTMPITGVARVAENAEEAFDRLEPGEILVTRTTSPAYNMVLTLVGGLVTAEGGPMSHAAVLSRELGIPAVVGAADAMRLITDGDVVEVDPVAGRVRVVGGG
;
A
#
# COMPACT_ATOMS: atom_id res chain seq x y z
N MET A 1 38.40 29.29 49.29
CA MET A 1 39.30 30.24 48.59
C MET A 1 38.84 30.29 47.14
N VAL A 2 38.40 31.48 46.71
CA VAL A 2 37.93 31.90 45.37
C VAL A 2 36.74 31.13 44.76
N GLY A 3 35.57 31.78 44.75
CA GLY A 3 34.48 31.59 43.76
C GLY A 3 34.14 32.97 43.17
N PRO A 4 32.94 33.23 42.61
CA PRO A 4 32.09 32.46 41.68
C PRO A 4 31.61 33.36 40.49
N SER A 5 30.77 32.88 39.56
CA SER A 5 29.54 33.60 39.11
C SER A 5 28.76 32.88 37.99
N VAL A 6 27.45 33.00 38.08
CA VAL A 6 26.35 32.55 37.22
C VAL A 6 25.93 33.68 36.26
N ALA A 7 25.41 33.38 35.08
CA ALA A 7 24.42 34.24 34.42
C ALA A 7 23.58 33.50 33.35
N SER A 8 22.27 33.44 33.58
CA SER A 8 21.24 33.29 32.55
C SER A 8 20.86 34.68 32.02
N THR A 9 20.34 34.78 30.79
CA THR A 9 19.54 35.95 30.38
C THR A 9 18.57 35.61 29.26
N SER A 10 17.30 35.95 29.53
CA SER A 10 16.19 36.10 28.59
C SER A 10 16.23 37.50 27.98
N ALA A 11 15.84 37.67 26.71
CA ALA A 11 15.48 38.97 26.16
C ALA A 11 14.45 38.86 25.02
N ALA A 12 13.47 39.75 25.12
CA ALA A 12 12.26 39.87 24.33
C ALA A 12 12.48 40.34 22.88
N ALA A 13 11.64 39.86 21.96
CA ALA A 13 11.51 40.40 20.60
C ALA A 13 10.47 41.53 20.57
N CYS A 14 10.95 42.73 20.25
CA CYS A 14 10.18 43.96 20.12
C CYS A 14 9.72 44.14 18.67
N ARG A 15 8.44 44.46 18.47
CA ARG A 15 7.82 44.81 17.18
C ARG A 15 8.33 46.16 16.69
N ARG A 16 8.72 46.27 15.41
CA ARG A 16 8.58 47.50 14.61
C ARG A 16 8.20 47.16 13.18
N GLY A 17 7.04 47.67 12.76
CA GLY A 17 6.64 47.67 11.36
C GLY A 17 7.39 48.74 10.58
N THR A 18 7.57 48.49 9.29
CA THR A 18 7.79 49.54 8.29
C THR A 18 6.96 49.21 7.05
N THR A 19 5.94 50.02 6.85
CA THR A 19 5.24 50.23 5.59
C THR A 19 6.18 50.88 4.59
N ARG A 20 6.29 50.32 3.37
CA ARG A 20 6.86 51.02 2.22
C ARG A 20 5.84 51.05 1.09
N THR A 21 5.19 52.20 0.97
CA THR A 21 4.53 52.72 -0.23
C THR A 21 5.60 53.22 -1.21
N TRP A 22 5.37 53.01 -2.51
CA TRP A 22 6.03 53.76 -3.59
C TRP A 22 4.97 54.24 -4.59
N PRO A 23 4.97 55.52 -4.99
CA PRO A 23 4.02 56.09 -5.93
C PRO A 23 4.57 56.24 -7.36
N ILE A 24 3.65 56.10 -8.32
CA ILE A 24 3.45 56.87 -9.57
C ILE A 24 4.65 57.06 -10.53
N LEU A 25 4.51 56.52 -11.76
CA LEU A 25 4.67 57.31 -12.98
C LEU A 25 3.77 56.80 -14.11
N SER A 26 3.13 57.79 -14.73
CA SER A 26 2.04 57.75 -15.69
C SER A 26 2.51 57.96 -17.14
N ARG A 27 1.62 57.61 -18.09
CA ARG A 27 1.44 58.14 -19.47
C ARG A 27 2.06 57.35 -20.63
N PHE A 28 1.20 56.68 -21.39
CA PHE A 28 0.74 56.99 -22.77
C PHE A 28 -0.59 56.23 -22.90
N GLY A 29 -1.69 56.67 -23.52
CA GLY A 29 -1.93 57.60 -24.60
C GLY A 29 -3.07 56.96 -25.42
N SER A 30 -4.23 57.59 -25.39
CA SER A 30 -5.54 57.25 -26.01
C SER A 30 -5.52 56.82 -27.48
N LEU A 31 -6.46 55.95 -27.91
CA LEU A 31 -7.51 56.21 -28.95
C LEU A 31 -8.43 54.99 -29.26
N ILE A 32 -9.73 55.24 -29.07
CA ILE A 32 -11.06 54.68 -29.49
C ILE A 32 -11.14 53.99 -30.90
N PRO A 33 -12.18 53.17 -31.31
CA PRO A 33 -13.58 53.11 -30.81
C PRO A 33 -14.26 51.75 -30.53
N LEU A 34 -15.29 51.91 -29.68
CA LEU A 34 -16.60 51.25 -29.64
C LEU A 34 -17.09 50.54 -30.92
N ALA A 35 -17.60 49.32 -30.72
CA ALA A 35 -18.80 48.83 -31.41
C ALA A 35 -19.81 48.35 -30.37
N ARG A 36 -20.98 49.01 -30.38
CA ARG A 36 -22.19 48.66 -29.64
C ARG A 36 -22.75 47.33 -30.16
N MET A 37 -23.18 46.43 -29.27
CA MET A 37 -24.31 45.54 -29.59
C MET A 37 -25.17 45.23 -28.36
N ASN A 38 -26.35 45.84 -28.45
CA ASN A 38 -27.64 45.68 -27.77
C ASN A 38 -27.85 44.56 -26.73
N TRP A 39 -28.32 45.01 -25.56
CA TRP A 39 -29.06 44.23 -24.58
C TRP A 39 -30.56 44.59 -24.67
N SER A 40 -31.39 43.61 -25.01
CA SER A 40 -32.78 43.38 -24.55
C SER A 40 -33.29 42.15 -25.31
N THR A 41 -33.86 41.11 -24.71
CA THR A 41 -35.08 41.15 -23.91
C THR A 41 -35.22 39.91 -23.02
N VAL A 42 -35.78 40.17 -21.84
CA VAL A 42 -36.24 39.34 -20.73
C VAL A 42 -37.12 38.14 -21.14
N ARG A 43 -36.92 36.96 -20.51
CA ARG A 43 -37.96 36.24 -19.74
C ARG A 43 -37.46 35.03 -18.97
N SER A 44 -37.68 35.13 -17.66
CA SER A 44 -37.81 34.10 -16.63
C SER A 44 -38.23 32.70 -17.12
N LYS A 45 -37.44 31.69 -16.73
CA LYS A 45 -37.97 30.38 -16.34
C LYS A 45 -37.28 29.93 -15.05
N ARG A 46 -38.03 30.04 -13.95
CA ARG A 46 -37.79 29.29 -12.71
C ARG A 46 -37.99 27.80 -13.04
N PHE A 47 -37.03 26.96 -12.70
CA PHE A 47 -37.29 25.54 -12.46
C PHE A 47 -36.94 25.27 -11.00
N ALA A 48 -37.99 25.03 -10.22
CA ALA A 48 -37.90 24.41 -8.91
C ALA A 48 -37.51 22.95 -9.10
N ILE A 49 -36.47 22.50 -8.41
CA ILE A 49 -36.17 21.09 -8.22
C ILE A 49 -36.42 20.81 -6.75
N PHE A 50 -37.45 19.99 -6.49
CA PHE A 50 -37.70 19.36 -5.21
C PHE A 50 -36.52 18.43 -4.87
N PRO A 51 -35.95 18.48 -3.65
CA PRO A 51 -35.06 17.43 -3.19
C PRO A 51 -35.88 16.18 -2.85
N ARG A 52 -35.44 15.03 -3.37
CA ARG A 52 -35.86 13.71 -2.90
C ARG A 52 -35.18 13.46 -1.55
N GLU A 53 -35.97 13.46 -0.48
CA GLU A 53 -35.59 12.88 0.80
C GLU A 53 -35.60 11.34 0.70
N SER A 54 -34.56 10.70 1.21
CA SER A 54 -34.63 9.36 1.80
C SER A 54 -33.70 9.32 3.02
N PRO A 55 -34.04 8.53 4.05
CA PRO A 55 -33.63 8.76 5.45
C PRO A 55 -32.35 7.99 5.82
N ASP A 56 -31.52 8.58 6.69
CA ASP A 56 -31.11 7.99 7.98
C ASP A 56 -30.05 8.86 8.69
N SER A 57 -30.56 9.74 9.54
CA SER A 57 -30.23 9.89 10.96
C SER A 57 -28.81 9.54 11.46
N THR A 58 -27.90 10.52 11.45
CA THR A 58 -26.80 10.61 12.43
C THR A 58 -27.33 11.15 13.76
N MET A 59 -27.38 10.32 14.80
CA MET A 59 -27.70 10.73 16.15
C MET A 59 -26.47 11.40 16.79
N THR A 60 -26.54 12.71 17.00
CA THR A 60 -25.54 13.51 17.72
C THR A 60 -25.94 13.60 19.19
N VAL A 61 -25.20 12.98 20.09
CA VAL A 61 -25.39 13.15 21.54
C VAL A 61 -24.56 14.33 22.01
N ARG A 62 -25.24 15.40 22.42
CA ARG A 62 -24.69 16.54 23.16
C ARG A 62 -24.43 16.14 24.61
N GLY A 63 -23.18 16.26 25.08
CA GLY A 63 -22.86 16.26 26.51
C GLY A 63 -22.97 17.68 27.10
N PRO A 64 -23.43 17.86 28.35
CA PRO A 64 -23.44 19.16 29.00
C PRO A 64 -22.09 19.48 29.67
N SER A 65 -21.78 20.78 29.68
CA SER A 65 -20.64 21.43 30.32
C SER A 65 -20.85 21.68 31.83
N VAL A 66 -19.76 22.14 32.47
CA VAL A 66 -19.58 22.67 33.85
C VAL A 66 -19.03 21.59 34.79
N GLY A 67 -17.94 21.74 35.55
CA GLY A 67 -17.08 22.87 35.90
C GLY A 67 -16.58 22.63 37.34
N SER A 68 -15.26 22.67 37.54
CA SER A 68 -14.49 22.90 38.80
C SER A 68 -14.95 22.26 40.13
N GLY A 69 -14.06 21.48 40.75
CA GLY A 69 -14.15 21.19 42.20
C GLY A 69 -13.24 20.06 42.70
N SER A 70 -12.12 20.46 43.31
CA SER A 70 -11.29 19.78 44.34
C SER A 70 -11.60 18.34 44.81
N ALA A 71 -10.53 17.53 44.76
CA ALA A 71 -10.07 16.38 45.59
C ALA A 71 -10.62 16.22 47.04
N PRO A 72 -10.27 15.13 47.79
CA PRO A 72 -9.85 13.75 47.46
C PRO A 72 -10.56 12.67 48.33
N THR A 73 -10.03 11.43 48.32
CA THR A 73 -10.18 10.33 49.31
C THR A 73 -11.53 9.60 49.32
N SER A 74 -11.65 8.30 49.58
CA SER A 74 -10.77 7.13 49.74
C SER A 74 -11.71 5.93 50.03
N VAL A 75 -11.16 4.71 49.97
CA VAL A 75 -11.66 3.50 50.65
C VAL A 75 -12.90 2.77 50.08
N SER A 76 -12.55 1.69 49.37
CA SER A 76 -12.93 0.28 49.56
C SER A 76 -14.38 -0.15 49.82
N SER A 77 -14.67 -1.27 49.15
CA SER A 77 -15.33 -2.49 49.67
C SER A 77 -16.83 -2.33 49.95
N THR A 78 -17.72 -3.25 49.65
CA THR A 78 -17.64 -4.68 49.34
C THR A 78 -19.08 -5.09 49.05
N HIS A 79 -19.23 -6.15 48.23
CA HIS A 79 -20.36 -7.09 48.29
C HIS A 79 -21.78 -6.53 48.06
N ALA A 80 -22.74 -7.31 47.60
CA ALA A 80 -22.84 -8.56 46.86
C ALA A 80 -24.35 -8.69 46.63
N SER A 81 -24.71 -9.34 45.54
CA SER A 81 -25.92 -10.16 45.41
C SER A 81 -27.25 -9.54 45.86
N THR A 82 -28.20 -9.44 44.94
CA THR A 82 -29.20 -10.51 44.81
C THR A 82 -30.10 -10.30 43.60
N SER A 83 -30.28 -11.41 42.91
CA SER A 83 -31.28 -11.71 41.89
C SER A 83 -32.71 -11.38 42.31
N SER A 84 -33.56 -11.01 41.35
CA SER A 84 -34.90 -11.62 41.26
C SER A 84 -35.45 -11.59 39.84
N HIS A 85 -35.97 -12.76 39.46
CA HIS A 85 -36.80 -13.06 38.30
C HIS A 85 -38.04 -12.16 38.18
N ARG A 86 -38.54 -11.95 36.94
CA ARG A 86 -39.70 -12.71 36.39
C ARG A 86 -40.17 -12.20 35.02
N SER A 87 -40.50 -13.18 34.17
CA SER A 87 -41.60 -13.27 33.17
C SER A 87 -41.98 -12.03 32.35
N GLY A 88 -42.07 -12.07 31.01
CA GLY A 88 -42.55 -13.15 30.17
C GLY A 88 -43.93 -12.77 29.60
N SER A 89 -44.01 -12.56 28.29
CA SER A 89 -45.27 -12.69 27.53
C SER A 89 -44.95 -13.00 26.07
N SER A 90 -45.43 -14.17 25.66
CA SER A 90 -45.43 -14.72 24.31
C SER A 90 -46.78 -14.43 23.65
N VAL A 91 -46.77 -14.10 22.34
CA VAL A 91 -47.92 -14.25 21.44
C VAL A 91 -47.42 -14.78 20.10
N GLU A 92 -48.07 -15.84 19.65
CA GLU A 92 -47.92 -16.61 18.41
C GLU A 92 -49.35 -16.57 17.78
N VAL A 93 -49.64 -16.36 16.47
CA VAL A 93 -49.56 -17.30 15.33
C VAL A 93 -50.14 -16.64 14.04
N HIS A 94 -49.39 -16.74 12.91
CA HIS A 94 -49.69 -16.95 11.45
C HIS A 94 -50.81 -16.23 10.63
N PRO A 95 -50.88 -16.39 9.27
CA PRO A 95 -49.88 -16.14 8.22
C PRO A 95 -50.46 -15.31 7.03
N GLY A 96 -49.62 -14.54 6.31
CA GLY A 96 -50.03 -13.76 5.13
C GLY A 96 -49.20 -14.11 3.89
N THR A 97 -49.90 -14.51 2.83
CA THR A 97 -49.44 -14.95 1.50
C THR A 97 -48.26 -14.19 0.88
N ALA A 98 -47.19 -14.93 0.52
CA ALA A 98 -46.07 -14.45 -0.27
C ALA A 98 -46.42 -14.35 -1.77
N ARG A 99 -46.17 -13.18 -2.38
CA ARG A 99 -46.06 -13.02 -3.84
C ARG A 99 -44.57 -12.98 -4.22
N ARG A 100 -44.11 -13.93 -5.03
CA ARG A 100 -42.77 -13.93 -5.63
C ARG A 100 -42.71 -12.93 -6.80
N PRO A 101 -41.60 -12.18 -7.01
CA PRO A 101 -41.44 -11.39 -8.22
C PRO A 101 -41.09 -12.27 -9.42
N MET A 102 -41.77 -12.04 -10.55
CA MET A 102 -41.40 -12.56 -11.87
C MET A 102 -40.13 -11.85 -12.36
N VAL A 103 -39.16 -12.61 -12.85
CA VAL A 103 -38.02 -12.09 -13.61
C VAL A 103 -38.32 -12.27 -15.10
N VAL A 104 -38.36 -11.17 -15.85
CA VAL A 104 -38.45 -11.17 -17.32
C VAL A 104 -37.02 -11.02 -17.84
N VAL A 105 -36.50 -12.06 -18.51
CA VAL A 105 -35.22 -11.98 -19.22
C VAL A 105 -35.52 -11.56 -20.66
N VAL A 106 -34.97 -10.41 -21.07
CA VAL A 106 -34.99 -9.95 -22.46
C VAL A 106 -33.60 -10.15 -23.02
N ASP A 107 -33.46 -11.11 -23.94
CA ASP A 107 -32.23 -11.29 -24.71
C ASP A 107 -32.29 -10.42 -25.97
N VAL A 108 -31.25 -9.61 -26.19
CA VAL A 108 -31.13 -8.75 -27.36
C VAL A 108 -29.83 -9.13 -28.07
N SER A 109 -29.96 -9.99 -29.09
CA SER A 109 -28.82 -10.34 -29.95
C SER A 109 -28.74 -9.38 -31.16
N PRO A 110 -27.55 -8.96 -31.63
CA PRO A 110 -27.40 -7.77 -32.48
C PRO A 110 -27.76 -7.96 -33.96
N ASN A 111 -28.33 -9.10 -34.37
CA ASN A 111 -28.53 -9.38 -35.79
C ASN A 111 -29.74 -10.30 -36.05
N ARG A 112 -30.96 -9.75 -35.98
CA ARG A 112 -32.17 -10.08 -36.79
C ARG A 112 -33.41 -9.38 -36.24
N SER A 113 -34.22 -8.80 -37.14
CA SER A 113 -35.45 -8.08 -36.81
C SER A 113 -36.65 -9.02 -36.64
N THR A 114 -36.76 -9.75 -35.54
CA THR A 114 -38.03 -10.35 -35.09
C THR A 114 -38.00 -10.65 -33.59
N MET A 115 -38.99 -10.16 -32.84
CA MET A 115 -39.12 -10.36 -31.39
C MET A 115 -39.94 -11.63 -31.15
N VAL A 116 -39.39 -12.61 -30.41
CA VAL A 116 -40.11 -13.83 -30.00
C VAL A 116 -40.27 -13.81 -28.48
N VAL A 117 -41.51 -13.84 -28.01
CA VAL A 117 -41.85 -13.96 -26.58
C VAL A 117 -42.16 -15.42 -26.30
N VAL A 118 -41.34 -16.09 -25.48
CA VAL A 118 -41.63 -17.45 -24.99
C VAL A 118 -42.08 -17.35 -23.54
N VAL A 119 -43.31 -17.79 -23.26
CA VAL A 119 -43.82 -17.96 -21.90
C VAL A 119 -43.87 -19.46 -21.61
N GLY A 120 -43.01 -19.94 -20.70
CA GLY A 120 -42.98 -21.33 -20.28
C GLY A 120 -42.64 -21.48 -18.81
N SER A 121 -43.53 -22.11 -18.05
CA SER A 121 -43.32 -22.57 -16.68
C SER A 121 -42.63 -23.94 -16.71
N ALA A 122 -41.50 -24.11 -16.02
CA ALA A 122 -40.85 -25.41 -15.90
C ALA A 122 -40.85 -25.90 -14.45
N THR A 123 -41.67 -26.92 -14.20
CA THR A 123 -41.53 -27.92 -13.13
C THR A 123 -40.45 -28.94 -13.49
N SER A 124 -39.86 -29.54 -12.45
CA SER A 124 -38.88 -30.65 -12.38
C SER A 124 -38.79 -31.66 -13.55
N SER A 125 -37.58 -32.07 -13.93
CA SER A 125 -37.20 -33.49 -14.20
C SER A 125 -35.67 -33.70 -14.34
N GLU A 126 -35.19 -34.70 -13.58
CA GLU A 126 -34.03 -35.63 -13.72
C GLU A 126 -32.66 -35.26 -14.36
N PRO A 127 -31.55 -35.85 -13.83
CA PRO A 127 -30.18 -35.64 -14.33
C PRO A 127 -29.77 -36.64 -15.42
N PRO A 128 -28.87 -36.28 -16.36
CA PRO A 128 -28.34 -37.24 -17.31
C PRO A 128 -27.17 -38.06 -16.74
N GLN A 129 -27.11 -39.29 -17.23
CA GLN A 129 -26.35 -40.44 -16.77
C GLN A 129 -24.83 -40.36 -16.99
N ALA A 130 -24.15 -41.13 -16.15
CA ALA A 130 -22.75 -41.50 -16.20
C ALA A 130 -22.35 -42.21 -17.50
N VAL A 131 -21.13 -41.94 -17.95
CA VAL A 131 -20.41 -42.77 -18.92
C VAL A 131 -19.35 -43.55 -18.14
N ASP A 132 -19.55 -44.86 -18.07
CA ASP A 132 -18.62 -45.86 -17.57
C ASP A 132 -17.35 -45.95 -18.45
N ALA A 133 -16.19 -46.02 -17.79
CA ALA A 133 -14.98 -46.62 -18.37
C ALA A 133 -14.28 -47.47 -17.31
N ARG A 134 -14.60 -48.78 -17.33
CA ARG A 134 -13.82 -49.84 -16.67
C ARG A 134 -12.55 -50.14 -17.48
N ALA A 135 -11.39 -50.18 -16.82
CA ALA A 135 -10.27 -51.07 -17.13
C ALA A 135 -9.34 -51.13 -15.91
N SER A 136 -9.47 -52.17 -15.08
CA SER A 136 -8.61 -53.37 -15.04
C SER A 136 -7.43 -53.24 -14.08
N ALA A 137 -7.51 -54.02 -13.00
CA ALA A 137 -6.46 -54.26 -12.03
C ALA A 137 -5.26 -55.00 -12.64
N SER A 138 -4.06 -54.72 -12.14
CA SER A 138 -3.00 -55.72 -12.02
C SER A 138 -2.20 -55.46 -10.74
N ALA A 139 -2.31 -56.41 -9.82
CA ALA A 139 -1.49 -56.52 -8.63
C ALA A 139 -0.02 -56.77 -9.01
N GLY A 140 0.90 -56.14 -8.28
CA GLY A 140 2.33 -56.38 -8.35
C GLY A 140 2.91 -56.39 -6.95
N THR A 141 2.93 -57.58 -6.35
CA THR A 141 3.54 -57.90 -5.07
C THR A 141 5.06 -57.87 -5.21
N SER A 142 5.77 -57.18 -4.32
CA SER A 142 7.18 -57.50 -4.04
C SER A 142 7.52 -57.19 -2.58
N THR A 143 7.50 -58.24 -1.77
CA THR A 143 8.13 -58.34 -0.47
C THR A 143 9.65 -58.33 -0.59
N LEU A 144 10.34 -57.58 0.28
CA LEU A 144 11.68 -57.91 0.75
C LEU A 144 11.85 -57.43 2.21
N THR A 145 11.96 -58.44 3.08
CA THR A 145 12.59 -58.48 4.42
C THR A 145 13.91 -57.70 4.45
N GLY A 146 14.39 -57.03 5.50
CA GLY A 146 14.14 -57.06 6.94
C GLY A 146 15.49 -56.91 7.65
N ALA A 147 15.65 -55.96 8.57
CA ALA A 147 16.64 -55.99 9.67
C ALA A 147 16.40 -54.80 10.60
N GLY A 148 16.13 -55.08 11.87
CA GLY A 148 15.89 -54.06 12.90
C GLY A 148 17.15 -53.66 13.65
N SER A 149 17.11 -52.46 14.24
CA SER A 149 17.76 -52.19 15.52
C SER A 149 17.01 -51.08 16.26
N THR A 150 16.74 -51.37 17.53
CA THR A 150 16.01 -50.65 18.57
C THR A 150 16.60 -49.29 18.95
N GLY A 151 15.76 -48.30 19.30
CA GLY A 151 16.21 -47.16 20.11
C GLY A 151 15.29 -45.93 20.21
N ARG A 152 14.46 -45.90 21.25
CA ARG A 152 13.83 -44.74 21.95
C ARG A 152 12.78 -43.89 21.20
N ARG A 153 11.54 -44.00 21.72
CA ARG A 153 10.38 -43.14 21.45
C ARG A 153 10.61 -41.73 22.01
N ILE A 154 10.54 -40.74 21.13
CA ILE A 154 10.29 -39.33 21.48
C ILE A 154 8.94 -38.99 20.84
N GLY A 155 8.03 -38.45 21.66
CA GLY A 155 6.67 -38.10 21.24
C GLY A 155 6.71 -37.00 20.17
N ARG A 156 6.26 -37.34 18.96
CA ARG A 156 6.04 -36.35 17.89
C ARG A 156 4.68 -35.69 18.13
N ARG A 157 4.70 -34.41 18.48
CA ARG A 157 3.54 -33.52 18.38
C ARG A 157 3.33 -33.19 16.89
N TRP A 158 2.07 -33.23 16.47
CA TRP A 158 1.64 -33.01 15.09
C TRP A 158 1.80 -31.53 14.72
N TYR A 159 2.82 -31.20 13.92
CA TYR A 159 2.80 -30.01 13.08
C TYR A 159 2.24 -30.43 11.73
N VAL A 160 1.03 -29.95 11.39
CA VAL A 160 0.47 -30.08 10.05
C VAL A 160 1.20 -29.08 9.17
N ARG A 161 2.29 -29.52 8.55
CA ARG A 161 3.00 -28.81 7.49
C ARG A 161 2.15 -28.95 6.22
N MET A 162 1.39 -27.92 5.85
CA MET A 162 0.70 -27.89 4.57
C MET A 162 1.74 -27.66 3.47
N HIS A 163 2.12 -28.73 2.78
CA HIS A 163 2.83 -28.65 1.50
C HIS A 163 1.78 -28.66 0.38
N PRO A 164 1.75 -27.67 -0.53
CA PRO A 164 1.12 -27.89 -1.82
C PRO A 164 1.98 -28.89 -2.59
N ALA A 165 1.40 -30.05 -2.92
CA ALA A 165 2.05 -31.00 -3.81
C ALA A 165 2.21 -30.35 -5.19
N LEU A 166 3.45 -30.07 -5.60
CA LEU A 166 3.77 -29.64 -6.96
C LEU A 166 3.22 -30.69 -7.95
N PRO A 167 2.42 -30.30 -8.96
CA PRO A 167 1.94 -31.24 -9.95
C PRO A 167 3.11 -31.78 -10.77
N ARG A 168 3.29 -33.11 -10.76
CA ARG A 168 4.19 -33.80 -11.70
C ARG A 168 3.79 -33.44 -13.13
N ARG A 169 4.71 -32.85 -13.89
CA ARG A 169 4.53 -32.51 -15.31
C ARG A 169 4.10 -33.74 -16.11
N VAL A 170 2.83 -33.81 -16.48
CA VAL A 170 2.35 -34.67 -17.56
C VAL A 170 2.60 -33.92 -18.87
N ARG A 171 3.44 -34.48 -19.76
CA ARG A 171 3.54 -33.99 -21.14
C ARG A 171 2.23 -34.30 -21.86
N VAL A 172 1.35 -33.33 -21.97
CA VAL A 172 0.21 -33.37 -22.90
C VAL A 172 0.70 -32.86 -24.25
N ALA A 173 0.83 -33.77 -25.22
CA ALA A 173 0.97 -33.42 -26.62
C ALA A 173 -0.40 -32.99 -27.15
N GLY A 174 -0.68 -31.68 -27.11
CA GLY A 174 -1.87 -31.07 -27.65
C GLY A 174 -1.75 -29.55 -27.47
N GLY A 175 -1.74 -28.81 -28.58
CA GLY A 175 -1.53 -27.36 -28.57
C GLY A 175 -2.49 -26.65 -27.62
N MET A 176 -1.95 -26.07 -26.56
CA MET A 176 -2.69 -25.19 -25.67
C MET A 176 -3.01 -23.93 -26.46
N GLN A 177 -4.26 -23.78 -26.90
CA GLN A 177 -4.73 -22.48 -27.35
C GLN A 177 -4.61 -21.53 -26.14
N ARG A 178 -3.70 -20.54 -26.22
CA ARG A 178 -3.77 -19.36 -25.35
C ARG A 178 -5.13 -18.73 -25.59
N MET A 179 -6.03 -18.84 -24.61
CA MET A 179 -7.13 -17.89 -24.52
C MET A 179 -6.46 -16.58 -24.09
N ASP A 180 -6.27 -15.65 -25.02
CA ASP A 180 -5.73 -14.33 -24.69
C ASP A 180 -6.78 -13.62 -23.82
N THR A 181 -6.53 -13.53 -22.51
CA THR A 181 -7.39 -12.77 -21.59
C THR A 181 -7.43 -11.31 -22.03
N GLU A 182 -8.63 -10.80 -22.32
CA GLU A 182 -8.80 -9.42 -22.79
C GLU A 182 -8.76 -8.45 -21.60
N PHE A 183 -7.79 -7.52 -21.60
CA PHE A 183 -7.74 -6.45 -20.61
C PHE A 183 -8.52 -5.22 -21.09
N VAL A 184 -9.66 -4.97 -20.46
CA VAL A 184 -10.54 -3.85 -20.79
C VAL A 184 -10.33 -2.68 -19.83
N ALA A 185 -10.15 -1.48 -20.38
CA ALA A 185 -10.03 -0.27 -19.56
C ALA A 185 -11.28 -0.08 -18.66
N PRO A 186 -11.12 0.20 -17.36
CA PRO A 186 -12.24 0.25 -16.41
C PRO A 186 -13.13 1.49 -16.56
N GLY A 187 -12.74 2.41 -17.45
CA GLY A 187 -13.52 3.59 -17.80
C GLY A 187 -12.79 4.43 -18.85
N PRO A 188 -13.36 5.59 -19.22
CA PRO A 188 -12.72 6.50 -20.16
C PRO A 188 -11.31 6.89 -19.70
N GLY A 189 -10.42 7.05 -20.67
CA GLY A 189 -9.11 7.67 -20.47
C GLY A 189 -7.94 6.73 -20.60
N HIS A 190 -6.77 7.24 -20.22
CA HIS A 190 -5.52 6.49 -20.17
C HIS A 190 -5.28 6.02 -18.74
N TRP A 191 -5.23 4.70 -18.56
CA TRP A 191 -4.98 4.04 -17.29
C TRP A 191 -3.60 3.42 -17.33
N GLN A 192 -2.85 3.55 -16.25
CA GLN A 192 -1.49 3.05 -16.12
C GLN A 192 -1.45 1.94 -15.08
N LEU A 193 -0.74 0.87 -15.41
CA LEU A 193 -0.56 -0.24 -14.51
C LEU A 193 0.31 0.18 -13.31
N ASP A 194 -0.13 -0.20 -12.10
CA ASP A 194 0.66 -0.09 -10.88
C ASP A 194 1.11 -1.50 -10.49
N ARG A 195 2.41 -1.77 -10.67
CA ARG A 195 3.03 -3.04 -10.26
C ARG A 195 3.78 -2.94 -8.94
N SER A 196 4.01 -1.73 -8.41
CA SER A 196 4.81 -1.54 -7.20
C SER A 196 4.07 -1.95 -5.93
N HIS A 197 2.74 -1.91 -5.93
CA HIS A 197 1.91 -2.26 -4.77
C HIS A 197 1.24 -3.64 -4.87
N PHE A 198 0.67 -3.99 -6.03
CA PHE A 198 -0.09 -5.23 -6.21
C PHE A 198 0.36 -5.96 -7.47
N THR A 199 0.94 -7.15 -7.30
CA THR A 199 1.56 -7.93 -8.37
C THR A 199 0.57 -8.75 -9.21
N GLY A 200 -0.72 -8.72 -8.87
CA GLY A 200 -1.80 -9.44 -9.58
C GLY A 200 -2.64 -10.31 -8.64
N GLY A 201 -3.84 -10.70 -9.10
CA GLY A 201 -4.77 -11.52 -8.31
C GLY A 201 -5.13 -10.93 -6.94
N THR A 202 -5.40 -9.63 -6.88
CA THR A 202 -5.69 -8.92 -5.63
C THR A 202 -6.97 -9.40 -4.93
N THR A 203 -6.94 -9.54 -3.60
CA THR A 203 -8.10 -9.99 -2.80
C THR A 203 -9.33 -9.07 -2.97
N PRO A 204 -10.56 -9.59 -2.89
CA PRO A 204 -11.78 -8.82 -3.09
C PRO A 204 -11.93 -7.61 -2.15
N ILE A 205 -11.49 -7.74 -0.91
CA ILE A 205 -11.55 -6.64 0.07
C ILE A 205 -10.60 -5.50 -0.37
N MET A 206 -9.37 -5.80 -0.79
CA MET A 206 -8.43 -4.77 -1.27
C MET A 206 -8.90 -4.11 -2.57
N ARG A 207 -9.54 -4.87 -3.47
CA ARG A 207 -10.17 -4.34 -4.69
C ARG A 207 -11.26 -3.30 -4.41
N TRP A 208 -11.94 -3.40 -3.27
CA TRP A 208 -12.89 -2.39 -2.81
C TRP A 208 -12.21 -1.24 -2.05
N LEU A 209 -11.27 -1.57 -1.17
CA LEU A 209 -10.69 -0.64 -0.22
C LEU A 209 -9.90 0.47 -0.91
N LEU A 210 -9.00 0.14 -1.84
CA LEU A 210 -8.11 1.14 -2.43
C LEU A 210 -8.84 2.20 -3.25
N PRO A 211 -9.75 1.85 -4.19
CA PRO A 211 -10.50 2.88 -4.93
C PRO A 211 -11.31 3.79 -4.03
N ALA A 212 -11.86 3.24 -2.93
CA ALA A 212 -12.63 4.00 -1.96
C ALA A 212 -11.74 4.96 -1.15
N ALA A 213 -10.61 4.47 -0.61
CA ALA A 213 -9.72 5.24 0.24
C ALA A 213 -8.97 6.34 -0.53
N VAL A 214 -8.33 6.01 -1.66
CA VAL A 214 -7.62 6.98 -2.51
C VAL A 214 -8.58 8.05 -3.02
N GLY A 215 -9.74 7.63 -3.52
CA GLY A 215 -10.77 8.53 -4.01
C GLY A 215 -11.35 9.44 -2.91
N SER A 216 -11.45 8.96 -1.67
CA SER A 216 -11.93 9.78 -0.54
C SER A 216 -10.88 10.80 -0.11
N ALA A 217 -9.65 10.35 0.12
CA ALA A 217 -8.55 11.19 0.62
C ALA A 217 -8.20 12.31 -0.36
N TYR A 218 -7.91 11.98 -1.62
CA TYR A 218 -7.42 12.97 -2.58
C TYR A 218 -8.47 13.97 -3.02
N ARG A 219 -9.76 13.59 -3.11
CA ARG A 219 -10.83 14.57 -3.41
C ARG A 219 -10.96 15.63 -2.31
N LYS A 220 -10.69 15.28 -1.05
CA LYS A 220 -10.69 16.22 0.08
C LYS A 220 -9.41 17.04 0.14
N GLN A 221 -8.26 16.41 -0.08
CA GLN A 221 -6.96 17.00 0.15
C GLN A 221 -6.43 17.85 -1.02
N TRP A 222 -6.55 17.39 -2.26
CA TRP A 222 -6.00 18.08 -3.43
C TRP A 222 -6.52 19.52 -3.61
N PRO A 223 -7.78 19.86 -3.28
CA PRO A 223 -8.22 21.27 -3.25
C PRO A 223 -7.43 22.13 -2.26
N LEU A 224 -7.08 21.57 -1.10
CA LEU A 224 -6.33 22.26 -0.04
C LEU A 224 -4.88 22.50 -0.43
N LEU A 225 -4.27 21.52 -1.11
CA LEU A 225 -2.90 21.60 -1.63
C LEU A 225 -2.80 22.37 -2.95
N GLY A 226 -3.94 22.71 -3.57
CA GLY A 226 -3.98 23.40 -4.86
C GLY A 226 -3.53 22.55 -6.04
N ILE A 227 -3.61 21.22 -5.94
CA ILE A 227 -3.34 20.31 -7.05
C ILE A 227 -4.49 20.45 -8.07
N PRO A 228 -4.21 20.75 -9.36
CA PRO A 228 -5.25 21.01 -10.36
C PRO A 228 -5.79 19.72 -11.00
N ALA A 229 -6.10 18.73 -10.19
CA ALA A 229 -6.73 17.47 -10.58
C ALA A 229 -7.90 17.14 -9.62
N GLU A 230 -8.82 16.29 -10.07
CA GLU A 230 -9.97 15.85 -9.28
C GLU A 230 -9.55 14.84 -8.21
N THR A 231 -8.85 13.78 -8.63
CA THR A 231 -8.36 12.68 -7.78
C THR A 231 -7.41 11.78 -8.58
N LEU A 232 -6.76 10.82 -7.92
CA LEU A 232 -6.14 9.66 -8.55
C LEU A 232 -7.18 8.54 -8.51
N SER A 233 -7.69 8.13 -9.67
CA SER A 233 -8.58 6.96 -9.72
C SER A 233 -7.77 5.69 -9.67
N VAL A 234 -8.26 4.72 -8.90
CA VAL A 234 -7.76 3.35 -8.84
C VAL A 234 -8.87 2.41 -9.30
N ALA A 235 -8.51 1.39 -10.07
CA ALA A 235 -9.40 0.31 -10.47
C ALA A 235 -8.59 -0.98 -10.63
N PHE A 236 -9.28 -2.13 -10.59
CA PHE A 236 -8.65 -3.42 -10.80
C PHE A 236 -9.22 -4.09 -12.05
N VAL A 237 -8.34 -4.51 -12.96
CA VAL A 237 -8.68 -5.22 -14.21
C VAL A 237 -7.93 -6.55 -14.18
N GLU A 238 -8.67 -7.67 -14.25
CA GLU A 238 -8.12 -9.03 -14.12
C GLU A 238 -7.21 -9.22 -12.90
N GLY A 239 -7.56 -8.59 -11.77
CA GLY A 239 -6.79 -8.68 -10.53
C GLY A 239 -5.56 -7.77 -10.46
N PHE A 240 -5.30 -6.95 -11.48
CA PHE A 240 -4.18 -5.99 -11.52
C PHE A 240 -4.65 -4.56 -11.26
N MET A 241 -3.87 -3.80 -10.49
CA MET A 241 -4.17 -2.42 -10.13
C MET A 241 -3.80 -1.47 -11.26
N TYR A 242 -4.76 -0.65 -11.70
CA TYR A 242 -4.54 0.43 -12.65
C TYR A 242 -4.92 1.77 -12.02
N THR A 243 -4.13 2.79 -12.31
CA THR A 243 -4.34 4.15 -11.83
C THR A 243 -4.54 5.14 -12.98
N ARG A 244 -5.26 6.24 -12.71
CA ARG A 244 -5.47 7.33 -13.66
C ARG A 244 -5.59 8.67 -12.93
N LEU A 245 -4.72 9.62 -13.25
CA LEU A 245 -4.86 11.00 -12.79
C LEU A 245 -6.08 11.66 -13.45
N ARG A 246 -7.14 11.96 -12.69
CA ARG A 246 -8.37 12.55 -13.24
C ARG A 246 -8.27 14.06 -13.37
N PRO A 247 -8.45 14.63 -14.58
CA PRO A 247 -8.35 16.08 -14.78
C PRO A 247 -9.57 16.82 -14.19
N LEU A 248 -9.39 18.08 -13.78
CA LEU A 248 -10.47 18.89 -13.20
C LEU A 248 -11.65 19.17 -14.14
N ILE A 249 -11.40 19.21 -15.45
CA ILE A 249 -12.42 19.52 -16.45
C ILE A 249 -12.55 18.33 -17.38
N ARG A 250 -13.80 17.87 -17.59
CA ARG A 250 -14.14 16.81 -18.55
C ARG A 250 -13.40 15.48 -18.31
N ALA A 251 -13.24 15.07 -17.05
CA ALA A 251 -12.61 13.80 -16.69
C ALA A 251 -13.18 12.57 -17.43
N ASP A 252 -14.49 12.56 -17.74
CA ASP A 252 -15.15 11.45 -18.44
C ASP A 252 -15.19 11.63 -19.98
N ARG A 253 -14.56 12.68 -20.51
CA ARG A 253 -14.43 12.94 -21.96
C ARG A 253 -12.97 13.23 -22.32
N PRO A 254 -12.09 12.24 -22.19
CA PRO A 254 -10.67 12.36 -22.50
C PRO A 254 -10.47 12.76 -23.96
N SER A 255 -9.40 13.53 -24.22
CA SER A 255 -9.02 13.98 -25.56
C SER A 255 -7.56 13.66 -25.81
N ALA A 256 -7.28 13.03 -26.95
CA ALA A 256 -5.92 12.81 -27.44
C ALA A 256 -5.26 14.12 -27.94
N LYS A 257 -6.04 15.20 -28.09
CA LYS A 257 -5.55 16.53 -28.47
C LYS A 257 -5.61 17.47 -27.27
N ALA A 258 -4.48 18.08 -26.92
CA ALA A 258 -4.44 19.13 -25.92
C ALA A 258 -5.27 20.34 -26.40
N PRO A 259 -5.97 21.05 -25.50
CA PRO A 259 -6.55 22.34 -25.84
C PRO A 259 -5.45 23.30 -26.32
N PRO A 260 -5.73 24.21 -27.27
CA PRO A 260 -4.78 25.25 -27.64
C PRO A 260 -4.25 25.98 -26.40
N THR A 261 -2.92 26.12 -26.29
CA THR A 261 -2.24 26.70 -25.12
C THR A 261 -2.83 28.04 -24.70
N VAL A 262 -3.21 28.90 -25.66
CA VAL A 262 -3.84 30.20 -25.39
C VAL A 262 -5.19 30.04 -24.68
N LEU A 263 -6.03 29.11 -25.13
CA LEU A 263 -7.33 28.83 -24.49
C LEU A 263 -7.14 28.27 -23.09
N LEU A 264 -6.15 27.39 -22.90
CA LEU A 264 -5.83 26.85 -21.58
C LEU A 264 -5.27 27.94 -20.64
N LYS A 265 -4.43 28.86 -21.13
CA LYS A 265 -3.94 30.04 -20.39
C LYS A 265 -5.08 30.95 -19.93
N VAL A 266 -6.10 31.14 -20.76
CA VAL A 266 -7.30 31.92 -20.43
C VAL A 266 -8.17 31.15 -19.43
N ALA A 267 -8.45 29.88 -19.68
CA ALA A 267 -9.28 29.03 -18.83
C ALA A 267 -8.68 28.88 -17.43
N SER A 268 -7.36 28.65 -17.33
CA SER A 268 -6.66 28.50 -16.05
C SER A 268 -6.67 29.78 -15.20
N ARG A 269 -6.81 30.96 -15.83
CA ARG A 269 -6.88 32.27 -15.15
C ARG A 269 -8.30 32.71 -14.82
N LEU A 270 -9.30 32.32 -15.63
CA LEU A 270 -10.69 32.77 -15.47
C LEU A 270 -11.59 31.77 -14.76
N HIS A 271 -11.35 30.46 -14.93
CA HIS A 271 -12.22 29.43 -14.36
C HIS A 271 -12.19 29.47 -12.82
N PRO A 272 -13.36 29.53 -12.14
CA PRO A 272 -13.41 29.72 -10.68
C PRO A 272 -12.62 28.67 -9.91
N GLU A 273 -12.68 27.41 -10.33
CA GLU A 273 -11.96 26.32 -9.67
C GLU A 273 -10.44 26.44 -9.86
N PHE A 274 -9.96 26.74 -11.06
CA PHE A 274 -8.53 26.97 -11.29
C PHE A 274 -8.01 28.15 -10.48
N ARG A 275 -8.80 29.23 -10.32
CA ARG A 275 -8.45 30.37 -9.46
C ARG A 275 -8.42 30.00 -7.97
N ARG A 276 -9.30 29.10 -7.50
CA ARG A 276 -9.25 28.57 -6.13
C ARG A 276 -7.98 27.74 -5.94
N ARG A 277 -7.72 26.78 -6.84
CA ARG A 277 -6.53 25.93 -6.82
C ARG A 277 -5.25 26.75 -6.90
N THR A 278 -5.17 27.77 -7.75
CA THR A 278 -3.99 28.65 -7.86
C THR A 278 -3.69 29.36 -6.54
N ARG A 279 -4.74 29.85 -5.84
CA ARG A 279 -4.56 30.49 -4.52
C ARG A 279 -4.15 29.49 -3.45
N ALA A 280 -4.71 28.28 -3.48
CA ALA A 280 -4.33 27.20 -2.58
C ALA A 280 -2.87 26.78 -2.80
N ALA A 281 -2.48 26.49 -4.04
CA ALA A 281 -1.13 26.12 -4.43
C ALA A 281 -0.11 27.16 -4.01
N ARG A 282 -0.40 28.45 -4.24
CA ARG A 282 0.48 29.53 -3.78
C ARG A 282 0.68 29.49 -2.26
N ARG A 283 -0.40 29.39 -1.47
CA ARG A 283 -0.28 29.30 -0.02
C ARG A 283 0.48 28.05 0.42
N THR A 284 0.21 26.90 -0.20
CA THR A 284 0.90 25.64 0.09
C THR A 284 2.40 25.76 -0.15
N LEU A 285 2.81 26.34 -1.28
CA LEU A 285 4.23 26.54 -1.62
C LEU A 285 4.91 27.61 -0.77
N GLU A 286 4.17 28.65 -0.33
CA GLU A 286 4.74 29.74 0.48
C GLU A 286 4.81 29.40 1.98
N GLN A 287 3.89 28.57 2.49
CA GLN A 287 3.71 28.38 3.94
C GLN A 287 3.84 26.94 4.41
N SER A 288 3.86 25.96 3.50
CA SER A 288 3.86 24.51 3.75
C SER A 288 2.96 24.02 4.90
N PRO A 289 1.87 23.28 4.64
CA PRO A 289 1.06 22.73 5.72
C PRO A 289 1.73 21.54 6.44
N ALA A 290 2.84 21.01 5.92
CA ALA A 290 3.45 19.76 6.40
C ALA A 290 3.92 19.82 7.87
N PRO A 291 4.66 20.85 8.35
CA PRO A 291 5.15 20.87 9.72
C PRO A 291 4.04 20.78 10.78
N GLY A 292 2.89 21.43 10.53
CA GLY A 292 1.74 21.37 11.44
C GLY A 292 1.12 19.97 11.49
N VAL A 293 1.00 19.31 10.35
CA VAL A 293 0.46 17.94 10.26
C VAL A 293 1.45 16.91 10.83
N ILE A 294 2.76 17.09 10.61
CA ILE A 294 3.79 16.24 11.20
C ILE A 294 3.79 16.38 12.73
N ALA A 295 3.66 17.60 13.26
CA ALA A 295 3.51 17.80 14.69
C ALA A 295 2.25 17.10 15.26
N GLU A 296 1.11 17.23 14.58
CA GLU A 296 -0.15 16.56 14.94
C GLU A 296 -0.03 15.03 14.86
N TRP A 297 0.71 14.52 13.87
CA TRP A 297 1.03 13.10 13.73
C TRP A 297 1.68 12.56 14.99
N HIS A 298 2.80 13.17 15.42
CA HIS A 298 3.52 12.71 16.60
C HIS A 298 2.74 12.92 17.90
N SER A 299 2.00 14.01 18.03
CA SER A 299 1.30 14.34 19.29
C SER A 299 -0.01 13.59 19.50
N THR A 300 -0.70 13.21 18.42
CA THR A 300 -2.10 12.79 18.51
C THR A 300 -2.42 11.62 17.58
N ILE A 301 -2.23 11.78 16.26
CA ILE A 301 -2.72 10.78 15.29
C ILE A 301 -2.01 9.44 15.48
N ARG A 302 -0.68 9.44 15.61
CA ARG A 302 0.13 8.23 15.78
C ARG A 302 -0.17 7.50 17.08
N PRO A 303 -0.14 8.12 18.28
CA PRO A 303 -0.53 7.45 19.51
C PRO A 303 -1.94 6.85 19.46
N ASP A 304 -2.91 7.57 18.91
CA ASP A 304 -4.30 7.12 18.83
C ASP A 304 -4.49 5.93 17.88
N LEU A 305 -3.76 5.90 16.77
CA LEU A 305 -3.76 4.77 15.84
C LEU A 305 -3.09 3.55 16.44
N ILE A 306 -1.94 3.72 17.09
CA ILE A 306 -1.26 2.63 17.80
C ILE A 306 -2.19 2.06 18.87
N ALA A 307 -2.78 2.89 19.72
CA ALA A 307 -3.69 2.44 20.78
C ALA A 307 -4.89 1.64 20.22
N ARG A 308 -5.46 2.07 19.08
CA ARG A 308 -6.54 1.33 18.41
C ARG A 308 -6.09 0.01 17.80
N ASN A 309 -4.93 -0.02 17.14
CA ASN A 309 -4.36 -1.27 16.61
C ASN A 309 -4.11 -2.27 17.73
N LEU A 310 -3.53 -1.81 18.84
CA LEU A 310 -3.30 -2.63 20.03
C LEU A 310 -4.61 -3.15 20.64
N ALA A 311 -5.65 -2.32 20.71
CA ALA A 311 -6.96 -2.73 21.23
C ALA A 311 -7.61 -3.86 20.42
N PHE A 312 -7.47 -3.85 19.09
CA PHE A 312 -7.89 -4.98 18.24
C PHE A 312 -6.98 -6.20 18.43
N GLN A 313 -5.65 -5.98 18.50
CA GLN A 313 -4.67 -7.05 18.67
C GLN A 313 -4.80 -7.81 19.99
N ASP A 314 -5.27 -7.14 21.05
CA ASP A 314 -5.40 -7.73 22.39
C ASP A 314 -6.63 -8.65 22.52
N VAL A 315 -7.48 -8.69 21.50
CA VAL A 315 -8.60 -9.63 21.44
C VAL A 315 -8.08 -11.01 21.01
N ASP A 316 -8.22 -12.00 21.89
CA ASP A 316 -7.96 -13.40 21.53
C ASP A 316 -9.10 -13.93 20.64
N VAL A 317 -8.92 -13.78 19.33
CA VAL A 317 -9.90 -14.20 18.30
C VAL A 317 -10.23 -15.70 18.38
N GLY A 318 -9.34 -16.53 18.91
CA GLY A 318 -9.58 -17.97 19.08
C GLY A 318 -10.63 -18.28 20.14
N THR A 319 -10.85 -17.37 21.09
CA THR A 319 -11.80 -17.53 22.20
C THR A 319 -13.19 -16.98 21.90
N LEU A 320 -13.34 -16.17 20.84
CA LEU A 320 -14.61 -15.59 20.45
C LEU A 320 -15.57 -16.68 19.92
N GLU A 321 -16.85 -16.56 20.21
CA GLU A 321 -17.89 -17.28 19.45
C GLU A 321 -18.01 -16.70 18.04
N ASP A 322 -18.66 -17.42 17.11
CA ASP A 322 -18.73 -17.02 15.71
C ASP A 322 -19.34 -15.62 15.51
N GLN A 323 -20.41 -15.28 16.23
CA GLN A 323 -20.97 -13.92 16.18
C GLN A 323 -19.97 -12.88 16.70
N GLY A 324 -19.23 -13.20 17.77
CA GLY A 324 -18.20 -12.31 18.31
C GLY A 324 -17.05 -12.09 17.32
N LEU A 325 -16.65 -13.14 16.59
CA LEU A 325 -15.65 -13.04 15.52
C LEU A 325 -16.16 -12.20 14.35
N ALA A 326 -17.42 -12.36 13.94
CA ALA A 326 -18.03 -11.55 12.88
C ALA A 326 -18.11 -10.06 13.26
N ASP A 327 -18.48 -9.76 14.50
CA ASP A 327 -18.51 -8.39 15.04
C ASP A 327 -17.10 -7.79 15.09
N HIS A 328 -16.11 -8.58 15.53
CA HIS A 328 -14.71 -8.17 15.57
C HIS A 328 -14.15 -7.86 14.18
N VAL A 329 -14.38 -8.75 13.21
CA VAL A 329 -14.02 -8.54 11.80
C VAL A 329 -14.68 -7.28 11.23
N SER A 330 -15.96 -7.06 11.53
CA SER A 330 -16.67 -5.85 11.10
C SER A 330 -16.05 -4.58 11.68
N GLY A 331 -15.62 -4.64 12.95
CA GLY A 331 -14.87 -3.57 13.61
C GLY A 331 -13.53 -3.29 12.93
N ILE A 332 -12.76 -4.33 12.61
CA ILE A 332 -11.48 -4.18 11.90
C ILE A 332 -11.70 -3.62 10.49
N LEU A 333 -12.70 -4.09 9.74
CA LEU A 333 -13.02 -3.56 8.40
C LEU A 333 -13.34 -2.06 8.43
N ALA A 334 -14.07 -1.61 9.45
CA ALA A 334 -14.33 -0.18 9.64
C ALA A 334 -13.06 0.61 9.98
N HIS A 335 -12.20 0.03 10.83
CA HIS A 335 -10.89 0.61 11.19
C HIS A 335 -9.96 0.71 9.98
N VAL A 336 -9.73 -0.39 9.25
CA VAL A 336 -8.93 -0.46 8.01
C VAL A 336 -9.40 0.58 6.99
N ARG A 337 -10.71 0.74 6.79
CA ARG A 337 -11.25 1.77 5.89
C ARG A 337 -10.85 3.18 6.33
N SER A 338 -10.93 3.46 7.62
CA SER A 338 -10.58 4.77 8.19
C SER A 338 -9.08 5.02 8.10
N THR A 339 -8.25 4.04 8.45
CA THR A 339 -6.79 4.19 8.44
C THR A 339 -6.22 4.28 7.03
N PHE A 340 -6.80 3.59 6.04
CA PHE A 340 -6.38 3.76 4.64
C PHE A 340 -6.74 5.15 4.08
N GLU A 341 -7.88 5.73 4.47
CA GLU A 341 -8.17 7.12 4.09
C GLU A 341 -7.12 8.07 4.69
N GLU A 342 -6.74 7.85 5.96
CA GLU A 342 -5.69 8.60 6.63
C GLU A 342 -4.32 8.38 5.99
N HIS A 343 -3.98 7.15 5.60
CA HIS A 343 -2.75 6.79 4.88
C HIS A 343 -2.54 7.68 3.64
N PHE A 344 -3.55 7.71 2.77
CA PHE A 344 -3.50 8.52 1.55
C PHE A 344 -3.60 10.01 1.82
N ARG A 345 -4.24 10.43 2.91
CA ARG A 345 -4.22 11.84 3.33
C ARG A 345 -2.81 12.24 3.76
N LEU A 346 -2.07 11.39 4.47
CA LEU A 346 -0.73 11.71 4.95
C LEU A 346 0.28 11.86 3.80
N HIS A 347 0.07 11.16 2.67
CA HIS A 347 0.89 11.27 1.44
C HIS A 347 1.07 12.69 0.89
N GLY A 348 0.13 13.60 1.15
CA GLY A 348 0.29 15.00 0.75
C GLY A 348 1.17 15.86 1.67
N TYR A 349 1.63 15.31 2.80
CA TYR A 349 2.41 16.02 3.82
C TYR A 349 3.78 15.38 4.09
N ASP A 350 3.94 14.08 3.83
CA ASP A 350 5.23 13.39 3.90
C ASP A 350 6.00 13.45 2.55
N LEU A 351 5.34 13.13 1.42
CA LEU A 351 5.94 13.13 0.09
C LEU A 351 6.02 14.53 -0.52
N GLY A 352 5.23 15.48 -0.04
CA GLY A 352 5.25 16.87 -0.50
C GLY A 352 6.63 17.54 -0.33
N PRO A 353 7.18 17.61 0.90
CA PRO A 353 8.51 18.13 1.16
C PRO A 353 9.62 17.41 0.37
N ILE A 354 9.57 16.08 0.31
CA ILE A 354 10.54 15.26 -0.43
C ILE A 354 10.47 15.57 -1.92
N GLY A 355 9.27 15.59 -2.52
CA GLY A 355 9.10 15.89 -3.93
C GLY A 355 9.50 17.33 -4.30
N LEU A 356 9.37 18.31 -3.39
CA LEU A 356 9.87 19.66 -3.62
C LEU A 356 11.41 19.73 -3.65
N LEU A 357 12.08 18.96 -2.78
CA LEU A 357 13.53 18.79 -2.82
C LEU A 357 13.97 18.14 -4.14
N LEU A 358 13.30 17.05 -4.56
CA LEU A 358 13.61 16.36 -5.81
C LEU A 358 13.41 17.25 -7.04
N LEU A 359 12.30 18.00 -7.07
CA LEU A 359 11.99 18.94 -8.16
C LEU A 359 13.04 20.05 -8.25
N ALA A 360 13.41 20.67 -7.12
CA ALA A 360 14.46 21.69 -7.09
C ALA A 360 15.84 21.11 -7.42
N GLY A 361 16.10 19.88 -6.97
CA GLY A 361 17.29 19.11 -7.30
C GLY A 361 17.50 18.94 -8.81
N ALA A 362 16.43 18.62 -9.53
CA ALA A 362 16.46 18.52 -10.99
C ALA A 362 16.83 19.86 -11.66
N ASP A 363 16.33 21.00 -11.15
CA ASP A 363 16.72 22.34 -11.64
C ASP A 363 18.23 22.62 -11.44
N TRP A 364 18.82 22.02 -10.40
CA TRP A 364 20.26 22.12 -10.10
C TRP A 364 21.11 21.02 -10.75
N GLY A 365 20.51 20.11 -11.53
CA GLY A 365 21.20 18.99 -12.15
C GLY A 365 21.68 17.91 -11.18
N LEU A 366 21.04 17.79 -10.00
CA LEU A 366 21.33 16.75 -9.02
C LEU A 366 20.43 15.53 -9.26
N ALA A 367 21.00 14.31 -9.18
CA ALA A 367 20.19 13.10 -9.34
C ALA A 367 19.31 12.86 -8.11
N SER A 368 18.11 12.32 -8.32
CA SER A 368 17.17 12.01 -7.24
C SER A 368 17.75 10.98 -6.25
N THR A 369 18.50 10.00 -6.74
CA THR A 369 19.18 9.00 -5.90
C THR A 369 20.19 9.62 -4.93
N GLU A 370 20.94 10.64 -5.35
CA GLU A 370 21.89 11.34 -4.49
C GLU A 370 21.16 12.15 -3.41
N LEU A 371 20.08 12.86 -3.79
CA LEU A 371 19.24 13.62 -2.85
C LEU A 371 18.60 12.72 -1.80
N LEU A 372 18.07 11.58 -2.21
CA LEU A 372 17.50 10.58 -1.29
C LEU A 372 18.58 10.03 -0.33
N THR A 373 19.83 9.92 -0.77
CA THR A 373 20.96 9.52 0.09
C THR A 373 21.20 10.56 1.21
N ALA A 374 21.03 11.85 0.94
CA ALA A 374 21.13 12.90 1.96
C ALA A 374 19.98 12.90 2.99
N LEU A 375 18.91 12.13 2.74
CA LEU A 375 17.79 11.90 3.67
C LEU A 375 17.97 10.65 4.54
N ALA A 376 18.97 9.81 4.25
CA ALA A 376 19.17 8.56 4.97
C ALA A 376 19.38 8.79 6.48
N GLY A 377 18.73 7.98 7.31
CA GLY A 377 18.82 8.08 8.78
C GLY A 377 18.03 9.20 9.42
N ALA A 378 17.26 9.99 8.67
CA ALA A 378 16.45 11.09 9.22
C ALA A 378 15.16 10.62 9.92
N SER A 379 14.76 9.36 9.78
CA SER A 379 13.59 8.77 10.47
C SER A 379 13.99 7.93 11.69
N PRO A 380 13.59 8.34 12.91
CA PRO A 380 13.53 7.46 14.08
C PRO A 380 12.81 6.12 13.85
N SER A 381 11.70 6.10 13.12
CA SER A 381 10.89 4.91 12.87
C SER A 381 11.55 3.81 12.04
N THR A 382 12.53 4.18 11.22
CA THR A 382 13.42 3.24 10.53
C THR A 382 14.56 2.75 11.43
N VAL A 383 14.97 3.57 12.42
CA VAL A 383 16.05 3.25 13.36
C VAL A 383 15.59 2.35 14.51
N GLU A 384 14.45 2.65 15.13
CA GLU A 384 13.93 1.99 16.33
C GLU A 384 13.81 0.46 16.22
N PRO A 385 13.16 -0.13 15.20
CA PRO A 385 13.05 -1.59 15.09
C PRO A 385 14.42 -2.27 14.90
N ARG A 386 15.35 -1.64 14.18
CA ARG A 386 16.72 -2.15 14.03
C ARG A 386 17.46 -2.16 15.36
N GLU A 387 17.34 -1.09 16.14
CA GLU A 387 17.93 -1.01 17.48
C GLU A 387 17.31 -2.02 18.45
N ALA A 388 15.99 -2.25 18.37
CA ALA A 388 15.32 -3.29 19.14
C ALA A 388 15.90 -4.68 18.84
N LEU A 389 16.04 -5.04 17.56
CA LEU A 389 16.68 -6.29 17.15
C LEU A 389 18.13 -6.39 17.66
N ALA A 390 18.90 -5.30 17.62
CA ALA A 390 20.26 -5.26 18.14
C ALA A 390 20.32 -5.42 19.66
N ARG A 391 19.35 -4.88 20.42
CA ARG A 391 19.23 -5.09 21.87
C ARG A 391 18.92 -6.54 22.21
N ILE A 392 18.02 -7.19 21.46
CA ILE A 392 17.74 -8.63 21.62
C ILE A 392 19.01 -9.45 21.37
N ARG A 393 19.74 -9.15 20.29
CA ARG A 393 21.00 -9.83 19.95
C ARG A 393 22.07 -9.63 21.03
N ALA A 394 22.21 -8.42 21.56
CA ALA A 394 23.14 -8.13 22.64
C ALA A 394 22.79 -8.93 23.92
N ALA A 395 21.51 -8.98 24.28
CA ALA A 395 21.04 -9.79 25.41
C ALA A 395 21.30 -11.29 25.21
N LEU A 396 21.23 -11.79 23.97
CA LEU A 396 21.59 -13.18 23.65
C LEU A 396 23.10 -13.43 23.79
N ALA A 397 23.93 -12.52 23.30
CA ALA A 397 25.39 -12.65 23.36
C ALA A 397 25.91 -12.76 24.82
N GLU A 398 25.24 -12.14 25.78
CA GLU A 398 25.55 -12.24 27.21
C GLU A 398 25.34 -13.66 27.79
N THR A 399 24.52 -14.48 27.14
CA THR A 399 24.15 -15.84 27.62
C THR A 399 25.01 -16.95 27.01
N GLY A 400 25.63 -16.69 25.86
CA GLY A 400 26.32 -17.72 25.06
C GLY A 400 25.40 -18.74 24.38
N VAL A 401 24.08 -18.57 24.46
CA VAL A 401 23.09 -19.42 23.76
C VAL A 401 23.11 -19.10 22.27
N ALA A 402 23.14 -20.14 21.43
CA ALA A 402 22.92 -20.04 19.99
C ALA A 402 21.45 -20.44 19.70
N PRO A 403 20.51 -19.47 19.65
CA PRO A 403 19.09 -19.79 19.51
C PRO A 403 18.79 -20.34 18.11
N THR A 404 17.94 -21.36 18.05
CA THR A 404 17.41 -21.94 16.81
C THR A 404 15.93 -21.64 16.60
N SER A 405 15.31 -21.01 17.59
CA SER A 405 13.90 -20.61 17.61
C SER A 405 13.69 -19.35 18.44
N LEU A 406 12.54 -18.69 18.28
CA LEU A 406 12.15 -17.58 19.17
C LEU A 406 11.90 -18.05 20.61
N GLU A 407 11.52 -19.32 20.81
CA GLU A 407 11.40 -19.92 22.15
C GLU A 407 12.78 -19.98 22.85
N ASP A 408 13.84 -20.34 22.12
CA ASP A 408 15.20 -20.30 22.65
C ASP A 408 15.62 -18.87 23.03
N VAL A 409 15.19 -17.87 22.24
CA VAL A 409 15.46 -16.45 22.56
C VAL A 409 14.79 -16.04 23.86
N THR A 410 13.52 -16.41 24.04
CA THR A 410 12.78 -16.17 25.28
C THR A 410 13.39 -16.92 26.47
N ALA A 411 13.84 -18.16 26.27
CA ALA A 411 14.42 -18.99 27.32
C ALA A 411 15.85 -18.56 27.71
N ALA A 412 16.58 -17.88 26.81
CA ALA A 412 17.97 -17.51 27.02
C ALA A 412 18.16 -16.55 28.21
N SER A 413 17.34 -15.52 28.34
CA SER A 413 17.34 -14.61 29.50
C SER A 413 16.04 -13.82 29.64
N PRO A 414 15.69 -13.35 30.86
CA PRO A 414 14.55 -12.45 31.05
C PRO A 414 14.64 -11.18 30.21
N ARG A 415 15.84 -10.61 30.05
CA ARG A 415 16.07 -9.41 29.23
C ARG A 415 15.79 -9.68 27.75
N ALA A 416 16.27 -10.81 27.21
CA ALA A 416 16.00 -11.18 25.81
C ALA A 416 14.51 -11.44 25.58
N ALA A 417 13.83 -12.06 26.56
CA ALA A 417 12.38 -12.25 26.53
C ALA A 417 11.61 -10.93 26.51
N GLU A 418 11.95 -9.98 27.40
CA GLU A 418 11.32 -8.67 27.49
C GLU A 418 11.49 -7.86 26.20
N GLU A 419 12.71 -7.79 25.66
CA GLU A 419 12.99 -7.08 24.40
C GLU A 419 12.30 -7.73 23.20
N LEU A 420 12.28 -9.07 23.12
CA LEU A 420 11.55 -9.78 22.07
C LEU A 420 10.05 -9.52 22.17
N HIS A 421 9.48 -9.57 23.39
CA HIS A 421 8.07 -9.29 23.60
C HIS A 421 7.70 -7.86 23.19
N ALA A 422 8.53 -6.87 23.58
CA ALA A 422 8.34 -5.47 23.19
C ALA A 422 8.41 -5.28 21.67
N TYR A 423 9.35 -5.94 20.99
CA TYR A 423 9.45 -5.92 19.54
C TYR A 423 8.21 -6.52 18.87
N LEU A 424 7.83 -7.73 19.28
CA LEU A 424 6.68 -8.45 18.71
C LEU A 424 5.38 -7.70 18.96
N ARG A 425 5.24 -7.00 20.09
CA ARG A 425 4.03 -6.23 20.41
C ARG A 425 3.60 -5.28 19.30
N HIS A 426 4.57 -4.65 18.63
CA HIS A 426 4.31 -3.67 17.58
C HIS A 426 4.51 -4.20 16.16
N ARG A 427 5.12 -5.38 16.00
CA ARG A 427 5.56 -5.88 14.69
C ARG A 427 4.92 -7.19 14.28
N SER A 428 4.42 -8.01 15.22
CA SER A 428 3.89 -9.33 14.90
C SER A 428 2.73 -9.30 13.92
N SER A 429 1.80 -8.37 14.07
CA SER A 429 0.60 -8.27 13.24
C SER A 429 0.79 -7.38 12.00
N VAL A 430 2.01 -6.98 11.67
CA VAL A 430 2.29 -6.13 10.51
C VAL A 430 2.52 -7.01 9.29
N LEU A 431 1.83 -6.74 8.18
CA LEU A 431 2.11 -7.39 6.90
C LEU A 431 3.55 -7.11 6.48
N TYR A 432 4.30 -8.14 6.10
CA TYR A 432 5.73 -7.99 5.79
C TYR A 432 6.10 -8.53 4.40
N ALA A 433 5.32 -9.44 3.81
CA ALA A 433 5.66 -10.02 2.50
C ALA A 433 5.01 -9.31 1.30
N GLY A 434 4.05 -8.43 1.53
CA GLY A 434 3.29 -7.71 0.52
C GLY A 434 2.17 -6.89 1.14
N TYR A 435 1.42 -6.17 0.30
CA TYR A 435 0.37 -5.24 0.75
C TYR A 435 -1.05 -5.83 0.70
N ASP A 436 -1.23 -7.05 0.19
CA ASP A 436 -2.53 -7.72 0.09
C ASP A 436 -2.82 -8.62 1.31
N LEU A 437 -4.09 -8.90 1.58
CA LEU A 437 -4.53 -9.63 2.78
C LEU A 437 -4.10 -11.10 2.79
N ASP A 438 -3.78 -11.67 1.63
CA ASP A 438 -3.23 -13.02 1.52
C ASP A 438 -1.71 -13.07 1.77
N SER A 439 -1.05 -11.92 2.00
CA SER A 439 0.36 -11.85 2.43
C SER A 439 0.50 -12.11 3.93
N PRO A 440 1.50 -12.89 4.39
CA PRO A 440 1.71 -13.14 5.81
C PRO A 440 2.08 -11.88 6.61
N THR A 441 1.70 -11.89 7.90
CA THR A 441 2.21 -11.00 8.93
C THR A 441 3.61 -11.45 9.41
N LEU A 442 4.39 -10.56 9.99
CA LEU A 442 5.73 -10.92 10.49
C LEU A 442 5.67 -12.01 11.58
N GLY A 443 4.63 -12.01 12.41
CA GLY A 443 4.39 -13.02 13.45
C GLY A 443 4.11 -14.42 12.92
N GLU A 444 3.63 -14.55 11.67
CA GLU A 444 3.51 -15.84 10.96
C GLU A 444 4.87 -16.36 10.47
N ALA A 445 5.95 -15.58 10.60
CA ALA A 445 7.29 -15.90 10.09
C ALA A 445 8.38 -15.84 11.19
N PRO A 446 8.34 -16.74 12.19
CA PRO A 446 9.28 -16.72 13.32
C PRO A 446 10.75 -16.87 12.89
N ASP A 447 11.02 -17.60 11.82
CA ASP A 447 12.38 -17.77 11.27
C ASP A 447 12.93 -16.45 10.73
N VAL A 448 12.07 -15.63 10.09
CA VAL A 448 12.41 -14.27 9.62
C VAL A 448 12.82 -13.37 10.75
N ILE A 449 12.06 -13.41 11.84
CA ILE A 449 12.36 -12.63 13.04
C ILE A 449 13.69 -13.11 13.65
N LEU A 450 13.89 -14.42 13.77
CA LEU A 450 15.10 -14.98 14.34
C LEU A 450 16.34 -14.57 13.55
N ALA A 451 16.34 -14.71 12.23
CA ALA A 451 17.51 -14.27 11.46
C ALA A 451 17.69 -12.75 11.47
N SER A 452 16.60 -11.97 11.54
CA SER A 452 16.70 -10.51 11.71
C SER A 452 17.40 -10.17 13.02
N ILE A 453 17.12 -10.89 14.11
CA ILE A 453 17.83 -10.76 15.39
C ILE A 453 19.31 -11.16 15.23
N LEU A 454 19.59 -12.32 14.64
CA LEU A 454 20.96 -12.84 14.51
C LEU A 454 21.85 -11.95 13.64
N ASN A 455 21.27 -11.30 12.63
CA ASN A 455 21.96 -10.39 11.71
C ASN A 455 21.96 -8.93 12.17
N ALA A 456 21.26 -8.59 13.26
CA ALA A 456 21.16 -7.22 13.73
C ALA A 456 22.53 -6.63 14.07
N ARG A 457 22.89 -5.51 13.45
CA ARG A 457 24.14 -4.80 13.72
C ARG A 457 23.91 -3.64 14.69
N PRO A 458 24.80 -3.45 15.69
CA PRO A 458 24.68 -2.36 16.67
C PRO A 458 24.84 -0.97 16.03
N THR A 459 25.62 -0.85 14.95
CA THR A 459 25.80 0.39 14.20
C THR A 459 24.92 0.38 12.94
N GLY A 460 24.09 1.41 12.77
CA GLY A 460 23.35 1.67 11.53
C GLY A 460 24.25 2.21 10.41
N PRO A 461 23.67 2.80 9.34
CA PRO A 461 24.44 3.54 8.34
C PRO A 461 25.36 4.57 9.03
N ASP A 462 26.52 4.85 8.43
CA ASP A 462 27.44 5.87 8.96
C ASP A 462 26.67 7.18 9.20
N PRO A 463 26.55 7.66 10.47
CA PRO A 463 25.78 8.85 10.81
C PRO A 463 26.23 10.10 10.03
N GLY A 464 27.51 10.15 9.63
CA GLY A 464 28.06 11.24 8.83
C GLY A 464 27.88 11.08 7.33
N ALA A 465 27.42 9.94 6.82
CA ALA A 465 27.29 9.72 5.37
C ALA A 465 26.22 10.63 4.75
N ALA A 466 25.06 10.76 5.40
CA ALA A 466 24.00 11.65 4.92
C ALA A 466 24.44 13.12 4.93
N ASP A 467 25.19 13.54 5.95
CA ASP A 467 25.70 14.93 6.04
C ASP A 467 26.85 15.21 5.07
N ARG A 468 27.72 14.23 4.80
CA ARG A 468 28.72 14.34 3.73
C ARG A 468 28.06 14.42 2.36
N ALA A 469 27.06 13.57 2.09
CA ALA A 469 26.28 13.64 0.85
C ALA A 469 25.59 15.00 0.71
N ALA A 470 24.95 15.51 1.78
CA ALA A 470 24.35 16.83 1.79
C ALA A 470 25.37 17.94 1.48
N THR A 471 26.57 17.88 2.10
CA THR A 471 27.65 18.86 1.88
C THR A 471 28.14 18.84 0.44
N GLU A 472 28.34 17.65 -0.13
CA GLU A 472 28.75 17.47 -1.52
C GLU A 472 27.70 18.02 -2.48
N LEU A 473 26.43 17.64 -2.31
CA LEU A 473 25.31 18.13 -3.12
C LEU A 473 25.21 19.66 -3.08
N ARG A 474 25.26 20.22 -1.87
CA ARG A 474 25.21 21.65 -1.64
C ARG A 474 26.33 22.41 -2.35
N SER A 475 27.52 21.80 -2.49
CA SER A 475 28.65 22.42 -3.19
C SER A 475 28.37 22.64 -4.68
N ARG A 476 27.55 21.78 -5.29
CA ARG A 476 27.12 21.85 -6.70
C ARG A 476 25.92 22.78 -6.92
N VAL A 477 25.23 23.18 -5.86
CA VAL A 477 24.12 24.14 -5.93
C VAL A 477 24.66 25.58 -6.09
N PRO A 478 24.11 26.38 -7.04
CA PRO A 478 24.49 27.78 -7.21
C PRO A 478 24.40 28.60 -5.92
N ASP A 479 25.33 29.53 -5.70
CA ASP A 479 25.43 30.28 -4.44
C ASP A 479 24.12 30.95 -4.00
N VAL A 480 23.37 31.47 -4.96
CA VAL A 480 22.07 32.13 -4.75
C VAL A 480 20.98 31.18 -4.22
N ASP A 481 21.07 29.90 -4.54
CA ASP A 481 20.06 28.88 -4.21
C ASP A 481 20.45 28.01 -3.01
N ARG A 482 21.68 28.15 -2.47
CA ARG A 482 22.18 27.32 -1.37
C ARG A 482 21.31 27.38 -0.11
N SER A 483 20.75 28.55 0.24
CA SER A 483 19.79 28.67 1.34
C SER A 483 18.50 27.90 1.05
N ARG A 484 18.01 27.96 -0.19
CA ARG A 484 16.81 27.23 -0.60
C ARG A 484 17.04 25.72 -0.57
N PHE A 485 18.22 25.24 -0.94
CA PHE A 485 18.62 23.85 -0.78
C PHE A 485 18.60 23.43 0.69
N ASP A 486 19.22 24.23 1.58
CA ASP A 486 19.28 23.93 3.01
C ASP A 486 17.87 23.84 3.63
N ASP A 487 16.98 24.78 3.29
CA ASP A 487 15.59 24.79 3.75
C ASP A 487 14.81 23.56 3.25
N LEU A 488 14.89 23.25 1.95
CA LEU A 488 14.19 22.09 1.35
C LEU A 488 14.71 20.77 1.90
N LEU A 489 16.02 20.64 2.12
CA LEU A 489 16.63 19.45 2.71
C LEU A 489 16.17 19.29 4.17
N SER A 490 16.12 20.37 4.94
CA SER A 490 15.61 20.36 6.31
C SER A 490 14.15 19.92 6.36
N ASP A 491 13.30 20.49 5.51
CA ASP A 491 11.88 20.13 5.43
C ASP A 491 11.68 18.67 5.02
N ALA A 492 12.44 18.19 4.02
CA ALA A 492 12.40 16.80 3.58
C ALA A 492 12.86 15.84 4.69
N ARG A 493 13.95 16.15 5.40
CA ARG A 493 14.41 15.37 6.56
C ARG A 493 13.36 15.32 7.67
N GLY A 494 12.70 16.45 7.95
CA GLY A 494 11.63 16.53 8.95
C GLY A 494 10.39 15.71 8.58
N ALA A 495 10.17 15.42 7.30
CA ALA A 495 9.04 14.62 6.82
C ALA A 495 9.33 13.10 6.79
N MET A 496 10.59 12.69 6.88
CA MET A 496 10.99 11.27 6.75
C MET A 496 10.38 10.38 7.81
N ASP A 497 10.22 10.86 9.05
CA ASP A 497 9.68 10.02 10.12
C ASP A 497 8.21 9.67 9.88
N LEU A 498 7.40 10.68 9.56
CA LEU A 498 6.00 10.46 9.16
C LEU A 498 5.91 9.51 7.95
N ARG A 499 6.74 9.73 6.92
CA ARG A 499 6.79 8.90 5.70
C ARG A 499 6.98 7.42 6.06
N ASP A 500 8.00 7.12 6.85
CA ASP A 500 8.41 5.75 7.14
C ASP A 500 7.45 5.05 8.13
N ASP A 501 6.80 5.82 9.01
CA ASP A 501 5.75 5.31 9.91
C ASP A 501 4.40 5.09 9.25
N ASN A 502 4.08 5.87 8.21
CA ASN A 502 2.75 5.94 7.63
C ASN A 502 2.27 4.56 7.17
N GLY A 503 3.04 3.87 6.31
CA GLY A 503 2.70 2.54 5.80
C GLY A 503 2.44 1.50 6.91
N PRO A 504 3.43 1.24 7.80
CA PRO A 504 3.29 0.28 8.88
C PRO A 504 2.08 0.51 9.80
N ILE A 505 1.84 1.76 10.22
CA ILE A 505 0.81 2.06 11.23
C ILE A 505 -0.58 2.16 10.63
N THR A 506 -0.72 2.72 9.42
CA THR A 506 -2.03 3.03 8.83
C THR A 506 -2.53 1.97 7.84
N ALA A 507 -1.64 1.18 7.24
CA ALA A 507 -1.98 0.19 6.22
C ALA A 507 -1.64 -1.24 6.66
N GLU A 508 -0.35 -1.53 6.90
CA GLU A 508 0.14 -2.91 7.07
C GLU A 508 -0.36 -3.54 8.38
N TRP A 509 -0.36 -2.82 9.49
CA TRP A 509 -0.82 -3.34 10.77
C TRP A 509 -2.35 -3.57 10.80
N PRO A 510 -3.21 -2.60 10.42
CA PRO A 510 -4.65 -2.87 10.31
C PRO A 510 -5.00 -4.03 9.37
N CYS A 511 -4.31 -4.15 8.22
CA CYS A 511 -4.50 -5.26 7.30
C CYS A 511 -4.05 -6.60 7.90
N GLY A 512 -2.94 -6.64 8.63
CA GLY A 512 -2.50 -7.86 9.29
C GLY A 512 -3.45 -8.30 10.43
N LEU A 513 -4.06 -7.36 11.16
CA LEU A 513 -5.13 -7.68 12.12
C LEU A 513 -6.33 -8.33 11.42
N LEU A 514 -6.76 -7.77 10.28
CA LEU A 514 -7.84 -8.34 9.49
C LEU A 514 -7.48 -9.74 9.01
N ARG A 515 -6.25 -9.92 8.51
CA ARG A 515 -5.74 -11.22 8.08
C ARG A 515 -5.80 -12.26 9.19
N LEU A 516 -5.30 -11.95 10.39
CA LEU A 516 -5.29 -12.91 11.51
C LEU A 516 -6.71 -13.36 11.87
N ALA A 517 -7.67 -12.43 11.88
CA ALA A 517 -9.09 -12.75 12.07
C ALA A 517 -9.67 -13.59 10.92
N MET A 518 -9.27 -13.31 9.67
CA MET A 518 -9.65 -14.10 8.49
C MET A 518 -9.08 -15.52 8.55
N LEU A 519 -7.83 -15.71 8.98
CA LEU A 519 -7.23 -17.04 9.14
C LEU A 519 -7.99 -17.88 10.18
N GLU A 520 -8.38 -17.27 11.29
CA GLU A 520 -9.21 -17.94 12.30
C GLU A 520 -10.60 -18.30 11.74
N ALA A 521 -11.24 -17.38 11.02
CA ALA A 521 -12.50 -17.65 10.33
C ALA A 521 -12.36 -18.81 9.31
N GLY A 522 -11.32 -18.78 8.47
CA GLY A 522 -11.02 -19.83 7.50
C GLY A 522 -10.82 -21.19 8.16
N ARG A 523 -10.10 -21.24 9.28
CA ARG A 523 -9.91 -22.46 10.08
C ARG A 523 -11.25 -23.03 10.58
N ARG A 524 -12.14 -22.20 11.14
CA ARG A 524 -13.46 -22.63 11.64
C ARG A 524 -14.38 -23.09 10.51
N LEU A 525 -14.42 -22.34 9.42
CA LEU A 525 -15.26 -22.66 8.27
C LEU A 525 -14.78 -23.95 7.57
N ALA A 526 -13.48 -24.19 7.47
CA ALA A 526 -12.96 -25.47 6.98
C ALA A 526 -13.29 -26.62 7.93
N ALA A 527 -13.14 -26.43 9.25
CA ALA A 527 -13.48 -27.46 10.24
C ALA A 527 -14.97 -27.85 10.23
N SER A 528 -15.86 -26.94 9.85
CA SER A 528 -17.30 -27.21 9.68
C SER A 528 -17.68 -27.69 8.28
N GLY A 529 -16.72 -27.84 7.36
CA GLY A 529 -16.95 -28.22 5.96
C GLY A 529 -17.56 -27.12 5.08
N ARG A 530 -17.64 -25.88 5.59
CA ARG A 530 -18.09 -24.69 4.84
C ARG A 530 -17.05 -24.18 3.85
N LEU A 531 -15.77 -24.54 4.03
CA LEU A 531 -14.70 -24.34 3.06
C LEU A 531 -13.98 -25.66 2.78
N GLY A 532 -13.53 -25.86 1.53
CA GLY A 532 -12.65 -26.99 1.17
C GLY A 532 -11.19 -26.75 1.54
N ASP A 533 -10.74 -25.49 1.53
CA ASP A 533 -9.41 -25.04 1.94
C ASP A 533 -9.58 -23.78 2.83
N PRO A 534 -8.94 -23.70 4.02
CA PRO A 534 -9.02 -22.53 4.89
C PRO A 534 -8.64 -21.21 4.20
N SER A 535 -7.72 -21.24 3.23
CA SER A 535 -7.25 -20.06 2.49
C SER A 535 -8.32 -19.45 1.58
N HIS A 536 -9.37 -20.20 1.23
CA HIS A 536 -10.49 -19.67 0.45
C HIS A 536 -11.28 -18.56 1.19
N VAL A 537 -11.02 -18.35 2.48
CA VAL A 537 -11.53 -17.19 3.24
C VAL A 537 -11.11 -15.85 2.62
N PHE A 538 -9.97 -15.79 1.93
CA PHE A 538 -9.50 -14.59 1.23
C PHE A 538 -10.31 -14.24 -0.01
N GLU A 539 -11.24 -15.09 -0.44
CA GLU A 539 -12.14 -14.85 -1.58
C GLU A 539 -13.49 -14.22 -1.17
N LEU A 540 -13.69 -14.02 0.13
CA LEU A 540 -14.87 -13.33 0.67
C LEU A 540 -14.69 -11.82 0.56
N ASP A 541 -15.75 -11.12 0.14
CA ASP A 541 -15.77 -9.66 0.21
C ASP A 541 -16.09 -9.13 1.61
N ARG A 542 -16.04 -7.80 1.77
CA ARG A 542 -16.27 -7.10 3.05
C ARG A 542 -17.64 -7.34 3.70
N HIS A 543 -18.64 -7.75 2.93
CA HIS A 543 -20.00 -8.03 3.40
C HIS A 543 -20.21 -9.53 3.57
N GLU A 544 -19.67 -10.32 2.65
CA GLU A 544 -19.73 -11.78 2.70
C GLU A 544 -18.96 -12.32 3.90
N LEU A 545 -17.79 -11.78 4.22
CA LEU A 545 -16.93 -12.28 5.30
C LEU A 545 -17.64 -12.35 6.67
N PRO A 546 -18.15 -11.24 7.25
CA PRO A 546 -18.87 -11.30 8.51
C PRO A 546 -20.17 -12.11 8.41
N ALA A 547 -20.88 -12.06 7.28
CA ALA A 547 -22.12 -12.83 7.09
C ALA A 547 -21.89 -14.35 7.12
N VAL A 548 -20.86 -14.84 6.41
CA VAL A 548 -20.50 -16.25 6.36
C VAL A 548 -19.99 -16.74 7.71
N ILE A 549 -19.21 -15.92 8.44
CA ILE A 549 -18.81 -16.23 9.82
C ILE A 549 -20.06 -16.39 10.70
N SER A 550 -21.05 -15.51 10.60
CA SER A 550 -22.33 -15.60 11.31
C SER A 550 -23.28 -16.70 10.78
N GLY A 551 -22.86 -17.52 9.82
CA GLY A 551 -23.60 -18.69 9.35
C GLY A 551 -24.44 -18.49 8.09
N ALA A 552 -24.31 -17.37 7.37
CA ALA A 552 -24.95 -17.21 6.05
C ALA A 552 -24.53 -18.36 5.11
N PRO A 553 -25.45 -18.90 4.28
CA PRO A 553 -25.17 -20.09 3.46
C PRO A 553 -24.29 -19.79 2.24
N ASP A 554 -24.38 -18.57 1.71
CA ASP A 554 -23.69 -18.15 0.49
C ASP A 554 -22.64 -17.07 0.80
N PRO A 555 -21.53 -17.00 0.04
CA PRO A 555 -21.13 -17.95 -1.00
C PRO A 555 -20.77 -19.35 -0.45
N GLY A 556 -21.02 -20.38 -1.26
CA GLY A 556 -20.73 -21.76 -0.90
C GLY A 556 -19.26 -22.13 -1.09
N ALA A 557 -18.85 -23.30 -0.57
CA ALA A 557 -17.48 -23.80 -0.69
C ALA A 557 -17.00 -23.93 -2.15
N GLY A 558 -17.89 -24.36 -3.06
CA GLY A 558 -17.60 -24.49 -4.48
C GLY A 558 -17.39 -23.14 -5.18
N ASP A 559 -18.19 -22.13 -4.82
CA ASP A 559 -18.03 -20.78 -5.37
C ASP A 559 -16.70 -20.17 -4.95
N LEU A 560 -16.33 -20.32 -3.68
CA LEU A 560 -15.07 -19.80 -3.15
C LEU A 560 -13.86 -20.54 -3.72
N ALA A 561 -13.96 -21.85 -3.95
CA ALA A 561 -12.92 -22.61 -4.64
C ALA A 561 -12.75 -22.16 -6.11
N ALA A 562 -13.86 -21.88 -6.81
CA ALA A 562 -13.80 -21.34 -8.17
C ALA A 562 -13.17 -19.94 -8.20
N ARG A 563 -13.53 -19.05 -7.26
CA ARG A 563 -12.91 -17.73 -7.10
C ARG A 563 -11.41 -17.82 -6.80
N ALA A 564 -11.00 -18.73 -5.92
CA ALA A 564 -9.59 -18.97 -5.61
C ALA A 564 -8.81 -19.46 -6.84
N GLY A 565 -9.39 -20.38 -7.63
CA GLY A 565 -8.81 -20.85 -8.89
C GLY A 565 -8.63 -19.72 -9.91
N GLU A 566 -9.64 -18.86 -10.04
CA GLU A 566 -9.59 -17.67 -10.91
C GLU A 566 -8.52 -16.66 -10.45
N ARG A 567 -8.46 -16.37 -9.15
CA ARG A 567 -7.46 -15.44 -8.59
C ARG A 567 -6.04 -15.99 -8.73
N ALA A 568 -5.86 -17.30 -8.59
CA ALA A 568 -4.59 -17.97 -8.86
C ALA A 568 -4.21 -17.88 -10.35
N HIS A 569 -5.18 -18.02 -11.27
CA HIS A 569 -4.95 -17.82 -12.70
C HIS A 569 -4.55 -16.36 -13.02
N GLN A 570 -5.22 -15.37 -12.42
CA GLN A 570 -4.91 -13.94 -12.61
C GLN A 570 -3.45 -13.61 -12.27
N LYS A 571 -2.89 -14.21 -11.22
CA LYS A 571 -1.47 -14.05 -10.85
C LYS A 571 -0.48 -14.52 -11.93
N THR A 572 -0.93 -15.31 -12.91
CA THR A 572 -0.09 -15.83 -14.01
C THR A 572 -0.18 -14.99 -15.29
N LEU A 573 -1.07 -14.01 -15.34
CA LEU A 573 -1.27 -13.17 -16.53
C LEU A 573 -0.15 -12.12 -16.66
N ASP A 574 0.11 -11.69 -17.89
CA ASP A 574 0.99 -10.55 -18.18
C ASP A 574 0.14 -9.35 -18.60
N PRO A 575 -0.12 -8.39 -17.70
CA PRO A 575 -0.97 -7.25 -17.97
C PRO A 575 -0.26 -6.18 -18.83
N PRO A 576 -0.95 -5.53 -19.78
CA PRO A 576 -0.39 -4.41 -20.52
C PRO A 576 -0.06 -3.22 -19.61
N ALA A 577 1.03 -2.51 -19.90
CA ALA A 577 1.47 -1.35 -19.09
C ALA A 577 0.45 -0.20 -19.05
N SER A 578 -0.41 -0.10 -20.08
CA SER A 578 -1.47 0.88 -20.11
C SER A 578 -2.74 0.36 -20.78
N LEU A 579 -3.87 0.96 -20.40
CA LEU A 579 -5.19 0.66 -20.94
C LEU A 579 -5.91 1.93 -21.37
N GLY A 580 -6.77 1.79 -22.38
CA GLY A 580 -7.64 2.86 -22.85
C GLY A 580 -6.94 3.86 -23.77
N ARG A 581 -7.62 4.96 -24.08
CA ARG A 581 -7.17 5.92 -25.10
C ARG A 581 -6.15 6.89 -24.50
N PRO A 582 -5.02 7.19 -25.19
CA PRO A 582 -4.07 8.20 -24.75
C PRO A 582 -4.74 9.55 -24.46
N GLU A 583 -4.31 10.18 -23.36
CA GLU A 583 -4.74 11.52 -22.97
C GLU A 583 -3.59 12.49 -23.14
N ALA A 584 -3.87 13.61 -23.82
CA ALA A 584 -2.88 14.68 -23.93
C ALA A 584 -2.72 15.37 -22.57
N GLN A 585 -1.49 15.36 -22.04
CA GLN A 585 -1.17 16.16 -20.87
C GLN A 585 -1.21 17.65 -21.21
N PRO A 586 -1.81 18.50 -20.35
CA PRO A 586 -1.82 19.93 -20.57
C PRO A 586 -0.38 20.47 -20.50
N PRO A 587 0.01 21.36 -21.42
CA PRO A 587 1.35 21.94 -21.36
C PRO A 587 1.49 22.79 -20.08
N LEU A 588 2.52 22.52 -19.29
CA LEU A 588 2.73 23.15 -17.98
C LEU A 588 2.86 24.68 -18.08
N ASP A 589 3.40 25.19 -19.18
CA ASP A 589 3.52 26.63 -19.48
C ASP A 589 2.15 27.33 -19.62
N ALA A 590 1.07 26.57 -19.81
CA ALA A 590 -0.29 27.11 -19.87
C ALA A 590 -0.90 27.38 -18.49
N LEU A 591 -0.33 26.77 -17.44
CA LEU A 591 -0.80 26.91 -16.08
C LEU A 591 -0.14 28.12 -15.40
N PRO A 592 -0.81 28.80 -14.47
CA PRO A 592 -0.16 29.70 -13.53
C PRO A 592 0.98 28.96 -12.81
N ALA A 593 2.12 29.62 -12.59
CA ALA A 593 3.32 28.99 -12.03
C ALA A 593 3.06 28.14 -10.77
N PRO A 594 2.27 28.59 -9.75
CA PRO A 594 1.98 27.73 -8.59
C PRO A 594 1.28 26.41 -8.94
N LEU A 595 0.41 26.40 -9.96
CA LEU A 595 -0.24 25.18 -10.43
C LEU A 595 0.70 24.29 -11.23
N ALA A 596 1.56 24.89 -12.06
CA ALA A 596 2.57 24.12 -12.79
C ALA A 596 3.50 23.38 -11.81
N THR A 597 3.92 24.05 -10.72
CA THR A 597 4.74 23.46 -9.67
C THR A 597 4.00 22.31 -8.96
N THR A 598 2.74 22.46 -8.58
CA THR A 598 2.01 21.37 -7.90
C THR A 598 1.74 20.17 -8.82
N VAL A 599 1.53 20.38 -10.12
CA VAL A 599 1.45 19.27 -11.10
C VAL A 599 2.80 18.57 -11.21
N SER A 600 3.88 19.32 -11.36
CA SER A 600 5.23 18.76 -11.48
C SER A 600 5.58 17.94 -10.24
N LEU A 601 5.28 18.45 -9.05
CA LEU A 601 5.44 17.74 -7.78
C LEU A 601 4.71 16.39 -7.77
N VAL A 602 3.43 16.36 -8.15
CA VAL A 602 2.63 15.12 -8.19
C VAL A 602 3.23 14.12 -9.18
N LEU A 603 3.62 14.57 -10.38
CA LEU A 603 4.23 13.71 -11.39
C LEU A 603 5.59 13.16 -10.94
N THR A 604 6.43 13.99 -10.31
CA THR A 604 7.70 13.56 -9.73
C THR A 604 7.49 12.49 -8.67
N VAL A 605 6.56 12.70 -7.73
CA VAL A 605 6.27 11.72 -6.68
C VAL A 605 5.74 10.40 -7.25
N ILE A 606 4.83 10.47 -8.23
CA ILE A 606 4.28 9.29 -8.92
C ILE A 606 5.42 8.48 -9.56
N ALA A 607 6.30 9.13 -10.31
CA ALA A 607 7.44 8.47 -10.96
C ALA A 607 8.42 7.86 -9.94
N GLU A 608 8.75 8.59 -8.88
CA GLU A 608 9.71 8.15 -7.86
C GLU A 608 9.20 6.96 -7.02
N LEU A 609 7.88 6.82 -6.88
CA LEU A 609 7.22 5.64 -6.29
C LEU A 609 7.11 4.45 -7.27
N GLY A 610 7.54 4.59 -8.52
CA GLY A 610 7.38 3.57 -9.55
C GLY A 610 5.93 3.35 -9.98
N MET A 611 5.06 4.35 -9.78
CA MET A 611 3.70 4.34 -10.33
C MET A 611 3.75 5.04 -11.70
N GLY A 612 3.36 4.36 -12.78
CA GLY A 612 3.30 4.94 -14.12
C GLY A 612 4.50 4.63 -15.02
N ASP A 613 4.49 5.22 -16.22
CA ASP A 613 5.41 4.89 -17.31
C ASP A 613 6.85 5.27 -16.93
N VAL A 614 7.69 4.27 -16.65
CA VAL A 614 9.14 4.44 -16.50
C VAL A 614 9.80 4.68 -17.85
N ASP A 615 9.06 4.47 -18.94
CA ASP A 615 9.54 4.59 -20.29
C ASP A 615 8.84 5.76 -21.01
N GLY A 616 9.64 6.57 -21.71
CA GLY A 616 9.13 7.21 -22.93
C GLY A 616 8.72 6.13 -23.95
N PRO A 617 8.34 6.47 -25.19
CA PRO A 617 8.01 5.46 -26.19
C PRO A 617 9.08 4.36 -26.22
N SER A 618 8.68 3.12 -25.93
CA SER A 618 9.57 1.99 -25.71
C SER A 618 10.59 1.95 -26.85
N THR A 619 11.86 2.18 -26.55
CA THR A 619 12.89 1.71 -27.48
C THR A 619 12.81 0.19 -27.47
N ASP A 620 12.78 -0.43 -28.64
CA ASP A 620 12.73 -1.87 -28.92
C ASP A 620 13.93 -2.67 -28.35
N ARG A 621 14.64 -2.11 -27.35
CA ARG A 621 15.82 -2.70 -26.73
C ARG A 621 15.46 -3.24 -25.35
N PRO A 622 15.87 -4.48 -25.05
CA PRO A 622 15.74 -5.05 -23.72
C PRO A 622 16.37 -4.13 -22.65
N SER A 623 15.62 -3.81 -21.60
CA SER A 623 16.06 -2.91 -20.53
C SER A 623 16.59 -3.71 -19.34
N LEU A 624 17.90 -3.98 -19.35
CA LEU A 624 18.68 -4.30 -18.14
C LEU A 624 19.23 -3.01 -17.50
N THR A 625 18.48 -1.92 -17.64
CA THR A 625 18.82 -0.62 -17.07
C THR A 625 17.71 -0.18 -16.12
N GLY A 626 18.09 0.47 -15.03
CA GLY A 626 17.17 0.93 -14.01
C GLY A 626 17.83 1.96 -13.11
N THR A 627 17.23 2.21 -11.95
CA THR A 627 17.81 3.08 -10.93
C THR A 627 18.92 2.34 -10.19
N GLY A 628 20.16 2.82 -10.32
CA GLY A 628 21.29 2.28 -9.57
C GLY A 628 21.40 2.84 -8.15
N ILE A 629 21.71 1.97 -7.19
CA ILE A 629 21.90 2.27 -5.77
C ILE A 629 23.24 1.69 -5.33
N GLY A 630 24.19 2.56 -4.97
CA GLY A 630 25.55 2.17 -4.58
C GLY A 630 26.62 2.91 -5.38
N THR A 631 27.89 2.66 -5.04
CA THR A 631 29.02 3.46 -5.52
C THR A 631 30.03 2.68 -6.36
N MET A 632 29.95 1.35 -6.39
CA MET A 632 30.86 0.50 -7.16
C MET A 632 30.13 -0.70 -7.78
N PRO A 633 30.53 -1.14 -9.00
CA PRO A 633 30.02 -2.36 -9.59
C PRO A 633 30.38 -3.61 -8.80
N ILE A 634 29.51 -4.61 -8.82
CA ILE A 634 29.75 -5.95 -8.28
C ILE A 634 29.45 -7.02 -9.32
N THR A 635 30.18 -8.13 -9.29
CA THR A 635 29.91 -9.33 -10.11
C THR A 635 29.64 -10.52 -9.22
N GLY A 636 28.64 -11.33 -9.57
CA GLY A 636 28.24 -12.51 -8.81
C GLY A 636 27.31 -13.42 -9.60
N VAL A 637 27.02 -14.60 -9.05
CA VAL A 637 26.05 -15.54 -9.62
C VAL A 637 24.64 -15.03 -9.36
N ALA A 638 23.80 -14.99 -10.39
CA ALA A 638 22.42 -14.57 -10.32
C ALA A 638 21.55 -15.68 -9.72
N ARG A 639 20.77 -15.33 -8.71
CA ARG A 639 19.71 -16.15 -8.16
C ARG A 639 18.38 -15.55 -8.54
N VAL A 640 17.66 -16.17 -9.46
CA VAL A 640 16.35 -15.67 -9.93
C VAL A 640 15.25 -16.29 -9.06
N ALA A 641 14.51 -15.45 -8.34
CA ALA A 641 13.42 -15.86 -7.45
C ALA A 641 12.21 -14.91 -7.57
N GLU A 642 10.99 -15.47 -7.61
CA GLU A 642 9.74 -14.70 -7.72
C GLU A 642 9.26 -14.16 -6.37
N ASN A 643 9.66 -14.80 -5.27
CA ASN A 643 9.24 -14.41 -3.91
C ASN A 643 10.36 -14.65 -2.88
N ALA A 644 10.16 -14.09 -1.68
CA ALA A 644 11.15 -14.15 -0.59
C ALA A 644 11.40 -15.58 -0.09
N GLU A 645 10.39 -16.46 -0.11
CA GLU A 645 10.53 -17.87 0.30
C GLU A 645 11.45 -18.63 -0.66
N GLU A 646 11.19 -18.52 -1.96
CA GLU A 646 12.05 -19.10 -3.00
C GLU A 646 13.47 -18.55 -2.93
N ALA A 647 13.60 -17.25 -2.69
CA ALA A 647 14.90 -16.61 -2.53
C ALA A 647 15.61 -17.15 -1.27
N PHE A 648 14.91 -17.29 -0.15
CA PHE A 648 15.45 -17.82 1.09
C PHE A 648 15.94 -19.27 0.97
N ASP A 649 15.17 -20.13 0.27
CA ASP A 649 15.50 -21.54 0.12
C ASP A 649 16.69 -21.81 -0.82
N ARG A 650 16.96 -20.89 -1.76
CA ARG A 650 17.89 -21.14 -2.88
C ARG A 650 19.10 -20.20 -2.91
N LEU A 651 19.04 -19.04 -2.25
CA LEU A 651 20.12 -18.05 -2.29
C LEU A 651 21.30 -18.49 -1.43
N GLU A 652 22.49 -18.49 -2.03
CA GLU A 652 23.75 -18.66 -1.31
C GLU A 652 24.38 -17.30 -0.96
N PRO A 653 25.14 -17.20 0.15
CA PRO A 653 25.79 -15.94 0.53
C PRO A 653 26.70 -15.37 -0.56
N GLY A 654 26.54 -14.08 -0.85
CA GLY A 654 27.30 -13.35 -1.87
C GLY A 654 26.74 -13.42 -3.29
N GLU A 655 25.69 -14.21 -3.54
CA GLU A 655 24.97 -14.24 -4.82
C GLU A 655 24.21 -12.92 -5.06
N ILE A 656 23.87 -12.67 -6.33
CA ILE A 656 23.06 -11.52 -6.76
C ILE A 656 21.61 -11.97 -6.85
N LEU A 657 20.76 -11.45 -5.97
CA LEU A 657 19.32 -11.72 -6.04
C LEU A 657 18.72 -10.96 -7.22
N VAL A 658 18.06 -11.68 -8.11
CA VAL A 658 17.26 -11.13 -9.20
C VAL A 658 15.80 -11.47 -8.92
N THR A 659 14.98 -10.45 -8.69
CA THR A 659 13.57 -10.65 -8.33
C THR A 659 12.66 -9.60 -8.96
N ARG A 660 11.35 -9.73 -8.78
CA ARG A 660 10.37 -8.83 -9.36
C ARG A 660 10.37 -7.50 -8.61
N THR A 661 10.13 -7.58 -7.32
CA THR A 661 10.13 -6.50 -6.34
C THR A 661 10.57 -7.07 -4.99
N THR A 662 10.91 -6.21 -4.03
CA THR A 662 11.13 -6.65 -2.65
C THR A 662 10.01 -6.17 -1.75
N SER A 663 9.81 -6.91 -0.67
CA SER A 663 8.98 -6.59 0.47
C SER A 663 9.78 -6.85 1.74
N PRO A 664 9.33 -6.42 2.93
CA PRO A 664 10.03 -6.71 4.18
C PRO A 664 10.35 -8.21 4.40
N ALA A 665 9.69 -9.14 3.70
CA ALA A 665 10.03 -10.56 3.72
C ALA A 665 11.40 -10.91 3.17
N TYR A 666 11.92 -10.07 2.29
CA TYR A 666 13.28 -10.22 1.79
C TYR A 666 14.33 -9.78 2.81
N ASN A 667 13.98 -9.21 3.97
CA ASN A 667 14.95 -8.66 4.90
C ASN A 667 16.01 -9.67 5.35
N MET A 668 15.65 -10.95 5.53
CA MET A 668 16.66 -11.99 5.82
C MET A 668 17.59 -12.19 4.63
N VAL A 669 17.00 -12.39 3.45
CA VAL A 669 17.68 -12.73 2.21
C VAL A 669 18.64 -11.61 1.80
N LEU A 670 18.21 -10.37 1.94
CA LEU A 670 19.00 -9.17 1.64
C LEU A 670 20.24 -9.03 2.53
N THR A 671 20.31 -9.66 3.71
CA THR A 671 21.56 -9.67 4.49
C THR A 671 22.61 -10.63 3.93
N LEU A 672 22.21 -11.55 3.05
CA LEU A 672 23.08 -12.57 2.45
C LEU A 672 23.54 -12.18 1.04
N VAL A 673 22.80 -11.33 0.33
CA VAL A 673 23.12 -10.99 -1.07
C VAL A 673 24.42 -10.20 -1.19
N GLY A 674 25.17 -10.46 -2.26
CA GLY A 674 26.24 -9.58 -2.72
C GLY A 674 25.70 -8.37 -3.49
N GLY A 675 24.56 -8.53 -4.18
CA GLY A 675 23.89 -7.45 -4.91
C GLY A 675 22.42 -7.75 -5.18
N LEU A 676 21.65 -6.74 -5.59
CA LEU A 676 20.21 -6.84 -5.82
C LEU A 676 19.83 -6.30 -7.20
N VAL A 677 19.00 -7.04 -7.92
CA VAL A 677 18.34 -6.57 -9.15
C VAL A 677 16.84 -6.78 -9.00
N THR A 678 16.06 -5.71 -9.15
CA THR A 678 14.59 -5.82 -9.22
C THR A 678 14.08 -5.45 -10.60
N ALA A 679 13.11 -6.20 -11.12
CA ALA A 679 12.44 -5.86 -12.36
C ALA A 679 11.60 -4.58 -12.22
N GLU A 680 11.04 -4.35 -11.03
CA GLU A 680 10.08 -3.29 -10.74
C GLU A 680 10.55 -2.45 -9.56
N GLY A 681 9.99 -1.24 -9.43
CA GLY A 681 10.26 -0.31 -8.34
C GLY A 681 11.05 0.94 -8.76
N GLY A 682 10.81 2.05 -8.05
CA GLY A 682 11.51 3.32 -8.23
C GLY A 682 12.61 3.57 -7.18
N PRO A 683 13.29 4.74 -7.24
CA PRO A 683 14.33 5.14 -6.27
C PRO A 683 13.82 5.25 -4.82
N MET A 684 12.51 5.40 -4.62
CA MET A 684 11.86 5.42 -3.31
C MET A 684 11.22 4.09 -2.90
N SER A 685 11.36 3.03 -3.70
CA SER A 685 10.81 1.70 -3.40
C SER A 685 11.49 1.05 -2.18
N HIS A 686 10.83 0.04 -1.61
CA HIS A 686 11.39 -0.76 -0.52
C HIS A 686 12.79 -1.33 -0.84
N ALA A 687 12.97 -1.86 -2.05
CA ALA A 687 14.26 -2.35 -2.55
C ALA A 687 15.36 -1.28 -2.51
N ALA A 688 15.04 -0.07 -2.99
CA ALA A 688 16.00 1.04 -3.04
C ALA A 688 16.31 1.60 -1.64
N VAL A 689 15.32 1.69 -0.76
CA VAL A 689 15.49 2.14 0.63
C VAL A 689 16.42 1.18 1.38
N LEU A 690 16.12 -0.12 1.39
CA LEU A 690 16.94 -1.10 2.10
C LEU A 690 18.33 -1.25 1.49
N SER A 691 18.48 -1.17 0.17
CA SER A 691 19.80 -1.25 -0.46
C SER A 691 20.72 -0.12 0.01
N ARG A 692 20.19 1.10 0.18
CA ARG A 692 20.93 2.23 0.74
C ARG A 692 21.28 2.02 2.21
N GLU A 693 20.35 1.49 2.99
CA GLU A 693 20.54 1.29 4.44
C GLU A 693 21.50 0.16 4.77
N LEU A 694 21.44 -0.94 4.01
CA LEU A 694 22.28 -2.12 4.18
C LEU A 694 23.60 -2.03 3.41
N GLY A 695 23.75 -1.01 2.54
CA GLY A 695 24.93 -0.83 1.69
C GLY A 695 25.06 -1.89 0.59
N ILE A 696 23.93 -2.42 0.10
CA ILE A 696 23.88 -3.44 -0.94
C ILE A 696 23.92 -2.74 -2.32
N PRO A 697 24.87 -3.05 -3.21
CA PRO A 697 24.84 -2.59 -4.59
C PRO A 697 23.59 -3.12 -5.31
N ALA A 698 22.77 -2.23 -5.87
CA ALA A 698 21.52 -2.62 -6.51
C ALA A 698 21.22 -1.86 -7.80
N VAL A 699 20.43 -2.48 -8.67
CA VAL A 699 19.74 -1.82 -9.80
C VAL A 699 18.25 -2.19 -9.70
N VAL A 700 17.40 -1.19 -9.45
CA VAL A 700 15.95 -1.38 -9.30
C VAL A 700 15.19 -0.88 -10.51
N GLY A 701 14.08 -1.53 -10.85
CA GLY A 701 13.27 -1.17 -12.02
C GLY A 701 13.90 -1.58 -13.36
N ALA A 702 14.74 -2.62 -13.38
CA ALA A 702 15.27 -3.20 -14.61
C ALA A 702 14.23 -4.15 -15.24
N ALA A 703 13.25 -3.58 -15.95
CA ALA A 703 12.01 -4.24 -16.37
C ALA A 703 12.15 -5.67 -16.94
N ASP A 704 13.21 -5.94 -17.70
CA ASP A 704 13.43 -7.23 -18.34
C ASP A 704 14.34 -8.19 -17.55
N ALA A 705 14.78 -7.83 -16.35
CA ALA A 705 15.76 -8.59 -15.57
C ALA A 705 15.37 -10.06 -15.39
N MET A 706 14.15 -10.33 -14.92
CA MET A 706 13.69 -11.71 -14.69
C MET A 706 13.46 -12.51 -15.98
N ARG A 707 13.33 -11.83 -17.13
CA ARG A 707 13.12 -12.48 -18.43
C ARG A 707 14.43 -12.79 -19.14
N LEU A 708 15.44 -11.95 -18.94
CA LEU A 708 16.72 -12.00 -19.67
C LEU A 708 17.86 -12.61 -18.86
N ILE A 709 17.79 -12.55 -17.54
CA ILE A 709 18.78 -13.15 -16.65
C ILE A 709 18.27 -14.54 -16.28
N THR A 710 19.08 -15.56 -16.53
CA THR A 710 18.78 -16.94 -16.14
C THR A 710 19.37 -17.22 -14.77
N ASP A 711 18.70 -18.05 -13.98
CA ASP A 711 19.25 -18.54 -12.71
C ASP A 711 20.61 -19.23 -12.95
N GLY A 712 21.62 -18.85 -12.17
CA GLY A 712 23.00 -19.33 -12.32
C GLY A 712 23.90 -18.48 -13.22
N ASP A 713 23.36 -17.50 -13.97
CA ASP A 713 24.18 -16.60 -14.79
C ASP A 713 25.15 -15.79 -13.94
N VAL A 714 26.37 -15.56 -14.43
CA VAL A 714 27.27 -14.58 -13.81
C VAL A 714 26.87 -13.21 -14.32
N VAL A 715 26.45 -12.33 -13.42
CA VAL A 715 26.00 -10.98 -13.74
C VAL A 715 26.86 -9.93 -13.06
N GLU A 716 27.13 -8.85 -13.78
CA GLU A 716 27.69 -7.61 -13.25
C GLU A 716 26.55 -6.62 -13.02
N VAL A 717 26.43 -6.13 -11.79
CA VAL A 717 25.49 -5.08 -11.38
C VAL A 717 26.31 -3.80 -11.19
N ASP A 718 26.07 -2.82 -12.04
CA ASP A 718 26.72 -1.51 -12.03
C ASP A 718 25.72 -0.46 -11.52
N PRO A 719 25.74 -0.12 -10.21
CA PRO A 719 24.83 0.87 -9.64
C PRO A 719 25.19 2.31 -10.02
N VAL A 720 26.40 2.57 -10.54
CA VAL A 720 26.81 3.92 -10.97
C VAL A 720 26.22 4.22 -12.34
N ALA A 721 26.25 3.25 -13.25
CA ALA A 721 25.64 3.36 -14.57
C ALA A 721 24.15 2.99 -14.60
N GLY A 722 23.60 2.47 -13.51
CA GLY A 722 22.22 1.97 -13.44
C GLY A 722 21.98 0.81 -14.40
N ARG A 723 22.93 -0.14 -14.51
CA ARG A 723 22.90 -1.19 -15.53
C ARG A 723 23.29 -2.56 -14.97
N VAL A 724 22.66 -3.60 -15.51
CA VAL A 724 23.03 -5.01 -15.31
C VAL A 724 23.56 -5.60 -16.62
N ARG A 725 24.64 -6.39 -16.55
CA ARG A 725 25.20 -7.13 -17.68
C ARG A 725 25.36 -8.59 -17.32
N VAL A 726 24.94 -9.50 -18.20
CA VAL A 726 25.33 -10.91 -18.10
C VAL A 726 26.76 -11.03 -18.64
N VAL A 727 27.70 -11.47 -17.81
CA VAL A 727 29.14 -11.55 -18.11
C VAL A 727 29.65 -12.98 -18.27
N GLY A 728 28.85 -13.99 -17.92
CA GLY A 728 29.11 -15.41 -18.19
C GLY A 728 27.83 -16.24 -17.99
N GLY A 729 27.62 -17.28 -18.80
CA GLY A 729 26.43 -18.14 -18.72
C GLY A 729 26.69 -19.42 -17.92
N GLY A 730 25.70 -19.82 -17.13
CA GLY A 730 25.66 -21.10 -16.40
C GLY A 730 25.16 -22.28 -17.23
#